data_AF-A0A4E9DBW8-F1
#
_entry.id   AF-A0A4E9DBW8-F1
#
_cell.length_a   1.000
_cell.length_b   1.000
_cell.length_c   1.000
_cell.angle_alpha   90.00
_cell.angle_beta   90.00
_cell.angle_gamma   90.00
#
_symmetry.space_group_name_H-M   'P 1'
#
loop_
_entity.id
_entity.type
_entity.pdbx_description
1 polymer ?
#
loop_
_entity_poly.entity_id
_entity_poly.type
_entity_poly.pdbx_seq_one_letter_code
_entity_poly.pdbx_strand_id
1 'polypeptide(L)'
;MSMYVYIEKNNVLYQYNHVPETKANLDWADLPTIDLSLYGTESGNAELAQTLIEAIRTKGFFYVTNYGISQEEVDTQLSLGQQFYELPLEEKTKYQPNLDAGDYNGYRPAGRRVLSGGIKDKTEVWNMATNDGHITQPLPTLLEEKKTLIENFSKDLHDKVLDPLLHLIAIALELPADFLTKLHQWNVHDESHLRYMKYSKFSPEEREKLSDGLWSLGHTDLGTITLLFRQPVAALQIKDHKTGEWKWAKPLDGSLTVNTCDALSFLTGGYIKSTVHRVSAPPKDQEHVDRLGLLYFARPQNDLVLKTIDSPVLKRAGFTQNEFEAGNHKVPTMGEFTTLKQTWQQRKGKVYKEEDGAEILPGFQGNGSNGAAARQLVSKRKHTSTACDICRRRKTRCGGERPTCFACVRNGHSAECSYETQPTETQRQAWKRKYSAVDGENSVHRRFIDILRSRPQQDVNDILNRLRGGTGVHELVRHVESGDLLLELSVTPDVQWRHDPGHLLTIPDLLKTTNNPYVKSLIYHIKFGPLSPTRPPPPPPAGSLALYNTPYHTAGMVSALLDTCQPSKWTNVSKDDELLREILGRYFTSIYIFLPFFHKDSFLYDMARGKRRFCSSLLVNSVLAAGCRACPNLPDRHEFCNPSLLQYKFLSEARRLRELSYGESTITGIQADMVLHLEHGMNGQDKLGWSLCVAAVASAQELGLFDDYPPTMSNAQRIVRTMTSWALFAWQGLQSYHQEKPPLLTSPPSVPLSTADEAFGEIWIKYAASYSPIPVHFSSTFVVLAKFRTILNEITDLLNSPATSQQGIDIDKALIFYRRLQDWYHGLPSYLDPYNVVFPIHFNLQSLQEINESDALISACILRGQGRMASKDESGFFIYKSSFAIGKL
;
A
#
# COMPACT_ATOMS: atom_id res chain seq x y z
N MET A 1 18.84 19.48 -25.86
CA MET A 1 18.35 18.78 -27.07
C MET A 1 17.15 17.94 -26.65
N SER A 2 15.99 18.31 -27.19
CA SER A 2 14.62 17.76 -27.06
C SER A 2 14.07 17.41 -25.68
N MET A 3 13.37 18.39 -25.12
CA MET A 3 12.36 18.32 -24.07
C MET A 3 11.03 17.87 -24.72
N TYR A 4 10.41 16.80 -24.23
CA TYR A 4 8.95 16.66 -24.33
C TYR A 4 8.36 16.95 -22.96
N VAL A 5 7.57 18.00 -22.95
CA VAL A 5 6.73 18.48 -21.87
C VAL A 5 5.59 17.49 -21.65
N TYR A 6 5.37 17.08 -20.41
CA TYR A 6 4.03 16.76 -19.92
C TYR A 6 3.77 17.59 -18.67
N ILE A 7 3.03 18.68 -18.87
CA ILE A 7 2.31 19.40 -17.82
C ILE A 7 1.09 18.54 -17.52
N GLU A 8 0.97 17.96 -16.33
CA GLU A 8 -0.33 17.68 -15.74
C GLU A 8 -0.39 18.17 -14.29
N LYS A 9 -1.29 19.14 -14.09
CA LYS A 9 -1.74 19.65 -12.81
C LYS A 9 -2.43 18.53 -12.02
N ASN A 10 -2.19 18.49 -10.71
CA ASN A 10 -3.05 17.86 -9.69
C ASN A 10 -3.49 16.40 -9.95
N ASN A 11 -2.61 15.43 -9.62
CA ASN A 11 -3.02 14.04 -9.42
C ASN A 11 -2.18 13.37 -8.32
N VAL A 12 -2.31 13.83 -7.06
CA VAL A 12 -1.86 13.05 -5.91
C VAL A 12 -2.90 11.95 -5.68
N LEU A 13 -2.65 10.76 -6.22
CA LEU A 13 -3.44 9.58 -5.88
C LEU A 13 -3.10 9.13 -4.46
N TYR A 14 -4.10 9.17 -3.58
CA TYR A 14 -4.11 8.53 -2.27
C TYR A 14 -3.76 7.05 -2.46
N GLN A 15 -2.81 6.48 -1.70
CA GLN A 15 -2.42 5.06 -1.90
C GLN A 15 -3.36 4.17 -1.09
N TYR A 16 -4.07 3.25 -1.76
CA TYR A 16 -4.94 2.29 -1.07
C TYR A 16 -4.09 1.23 -0.34
N ASN A 17 -4.21 1.17 0.99
CA ASN A 17 -3.53 0.17 1.80
C ASN A 17 -4.36 -1.12 1.82
N HIS A 18 -3.86 -2.18 1.18
CA HIS A 18 -4.54 -3.47 1.17
C HIS A 18 -4.55 -4.12 2.56
N VAL A 19 -5.70 -4.63 2.96
CA VAL A 19 -5.84 -5.43 4.20
C VAL A 19 -5.07 -6.75 4.03
N PRO A 20 -4.32 -7.23 5.04
CA PRO A 20 -3.68 -8.55 4.98
C PRO A 20 -4.68 -9.68 4.75
N GLU A 21 -4.26 -10.73 4.02
CA GLU A 21 -5.09 -11.91 3.80
C GLU A 21 -5.49 -12.57 5.13
N THR A 22 -6.69 -13.16 5.16
CA THR A 22 -7.15 -13.90 6.34
C THR A 22 -6.33 -15.17 6.55
N LYS A 23 -6.00 -15.45 7.82
CA LYS A 23 -5.40 -16.68 8.30
C LYS A 23 -6.45 -17.74 8.61
N ALA A 24 -7.74 -17.42 8.49
CA ALA A 24 -8.82 -18.37 8.73
C ALA A 24 -8.88 -19.42 7.62
N ASN A 25 -9.00 -20.69 8.01
CA ASN A 25 -9.22 -21.79 7.07
C ASN A 25 -10.71 -21.83 6.67
N LEU A 26 -11.04 -21.20 5.55
CA LEU A 26 -12.40 -21.13 5.02
C LEU A 26 -12.65 -22.22 3.97
N ASP A 27 -13.92 -22.60 3.80
CA ASP A 27 -14.36 -23.57 2.79
C ASP A 27 -14.45 -22.89 1.42
N TRP A 28 -13.28 -22.72 0.79
CA TRP A 28 -13.12 -22.02 -0.48
C TRP A 28 -13.88 -22.71 -1.62
N ALA A 29 -14.44 -21.90 -2.51
CA ALA A 29 -15.00 -22.36 -3.77
C ALA A 29 -13.86 -22.77 -4.71
N ASP A 30 -14.03 -23.93 -5.34
CA ASP A 30 -13.18 -24.36 -6.46
C ASP A 30 -13.68 -23.67 -7.73
N LEU A 31 -12.98 -22.60 -8.11
CA LEU A 31 -13.30 -21.76 -9.26
C LEU A 31 -12.15 -21.83 -10.28
N PRO A 32 -12.43 -22.09 -11.57
CA PRO A 32 -11.40 -22.11 -12.59
C PRO A 32 -10.89 -20.70 -12.90
N THR A 33 -9.66 -20.63 -13.41
CA THR A 33 -9.00 -19.38 -13.81
C THR A 33 -8.86 -19.32 -15.32
N ILE A 34 -9.22 -18.17 -15.90
CA ILE A 34 -9.10 -17.85 -17.32
C ILE A 34 -7.94 -16.87 -17.48
N ASP A 35 -6.87 -17.32 -18.13
CA ASP A 35 -5.67 -16.52 -18.39
C ASP A 35 -5.80 -15.81 -19.75
N LEU A 36 -6.08 -14.50 -19.74
CA LEU A 36 -6.26 -13.75 -20.98
C LEU A 36 -4.95 -13.49 -21.75
N SER A 37 -3.78 -13.85 -21.21
CA SER A 37 -2.55 -13.83 -22.02
C SER A 37 -2.56 -14.85 -23.17
N LEU A 38 -3.41 -15.90 -23.08
CA LEU A 38 -3.59 -16.90 -24.14
C LEU A 38 -4.59 -16.44 -25.21
N TYR A 39 -5.34 -15.37 -24.96
CA TYR A 39 -6.34 -14.85 -25.91
C TYR A 39 -5.67 -14.23 -27.14
N GLY A 40 -6.31 -14.38 -28.30
CA GLY A 40 -5.89 -13.76 -29.56
C GLY A 40 -5.25 -14.73 -30.55
N THR A 41 -5.05 -15.99 -30.17
CA THR A 41 -4.65 -17.08 -31.10
C THR A 41 -5.78 -18.09 -31.26
N GLU A 42 -5.87 -18.77 -32.40
CA GLU A 42 -6.93 -19.77 -32.62
C GLU A 42 -6.89 -20.91 -31.58
N SER A 43 -5.70 -21.44 -31.31
CA SER A 43 -5.50 -22.50 -30.31
C SER A 43 -5.80 -22.01 -28.89
N GLY A 44 -5.31 -20.83 -28.51
CA GLY A 44 -5.56 -20.26 -27.19
C GLY A 44 -7.03 -19.93 -26.97
N ASN A 45 -7.70 -19.36 -27.97
CA ASN A 45 -9.13 -19.08 -27.90
C ASN A 45 -9.96 -20.36 -27.74
N ALA A 46 -9.60 -21.45 -28.43
CA ALA A 46 -10.29 -22.74 -28.29
C ALA A 46 -10.12 -23.33 -26.88
N GLU A 47 -8.90 -23.28 -26.31
CA GLU A 47 -8.61 -23.74 -24.95
C GLU A 47 -9.36 -22.92 -23.89
N LEU A 48 -9.31 -21.60 -24.00
CA LEU A 48 -9.99 -20.69 -23.09
C LEU A 48 -11.52 -20.86 -23.18
N ALA A 49 -12.08 -20.98 -24.37
CA ALA A 49 -13.51 -21.21 -24.56
C ALA A 49 -13.98 -22.53 -23.92
N GLN A 50 -13.18 -23.59 -24.05
CA GLN A 50 -13.48 -24.90 -23.44
C GLN A 50 -13.40 -24.86 -21.91
N THR A 51 -12.49 -24.08 -21.34
CA THR A 51 -12.39 -23.90 -19.88
C THR A 51 -13.52 -23.02 -19.36
N LEU A 52 -13.81 -21.92 -20.07
CA LEU A 52 -14.83 -20.95 -19.70
C LEU A 52 -16.23 -21.56 -19.72
N ILE A 53 -16.56 -22.39 -20.72
CA ILE A 53 -17.89 -22.97 -20.84
C ILE A 53 -18.22 -23.89 -19.66
N GLU A 54 -17.26 -24.67 -19.17
CA GLU A 54 -17.46 -25.53 -17.99
C GLU A 54 -17.69 -24.67 -16.73
N ALA A 55 -16.92 -23.59 -16.59
CA ALA A 55 -17.03 -22.65 -15.47
C ALA A 55 -18.42 -22.02 -15.39
N ILE A 56 -18.88 -21.44 -16.50
CA ILE A 56 -20.14 -20.68 -16.54
C ILE A 56 -21.38 -21.59 -16.48
N ARG A 57 -21.26 -22.85 -16.90
CA ARG A 57 -22.36 -23.84 -16.81
C ARG A 57 -22.53 -24.45 -15.43
N THR A 58 -21.44 -24.63 -14.68
CA THR A 58 -21.48 -25.35 -13.40
C THR A 58 -21.46 -24.41 -12.21
N LYS A 59 -20.66 -23.35 -12.28
CA LYS A 59 -20.41 -22.42 -11.17
C LYS A 59 -20.99 -21.05 -11.41
N GLY A 60 -21.02 -20.56 -12.65
CA GLY A 60 -21.38 -19.18 -12.97
C GLY A 60 -20.44 -18.13 -12.37
N PHE A 61 -19.29 -18.59 -11.86
CA PHE A 61 -18.21 -17.81 -11.26
C PHE A 61 -16.87 -18.40 -11.71
N PHE A 62 -15.88 -17.55 -11.95
CA PHE A 62 -14.52 -17.91 -12.33
C PHE A 62 -13.55 -16.76 -12.02
N TYR A 63 -12.25 -17.01 -12.11
CA TYR A 63 -11.23 -15.98 -12.02
C TYR A 63 -10.74 -15.59 -13.41
N VAL A 64 -10.31 -14.34 -13.57
CA VAL A 64 -9.61 -13.87 -14.76
C VAL A 64 -8.28 -13.24 -14.36
N THR A 65 -7.20 -13.62 -15.02
CA THR A 65 -5.83 -13.09 -14.80
C THR A 65 -5.24 -12.58 -16.11
N ASN A 66 -4.16 -11.79 -16.02
CA ASN A 66 -3.43 -11.24 -17.17
C ASN A 66 -4.33 -10.48 -18.17
N TYR A 67 -5.27 -9.71 -17.65
CA TYR A 67 -6.32 -9.01 -18.40
C TYR A 67 -5.92 -7.60 -18.88
N GLY A 68 -4.63 -7.26 -18.88
CA GLY A 68 -4.09 -6.06 -19.53
C GLY A 68 -4.41 -4.72 -18.84
N ILE A 69 -4.78 -4.73 -17.56
CA ILE A 69 -4.96 -3.54 -16.72
C ILE A 69 -4.01 -3.66 -15.53
N SER A 70 -3.24 -2.62 -15.27
CA SER A 70 -2.20 -2.63 -14.23
C SER A 70 -2.79 -2.52 -12.83
N GLN A 71 -2.06 -3.04 -11.82
CA GLN A 71 -2.47 -2.90 -10.42
C GLN A 71 -2.50 -1.42 -9.98
N GLU A 72 -1.65 -0.56 -10.54
CA GLU A 72 -1.65 0.88 -10.28
C GLU A 72 -2.96 1.55 -10.71
N GLU A 73 -3.50 1.18 -11.88
CA GLU A 73 -4.80 1.67 -12.35
C GLU A 73 -5.95 1.19 -11.44
N VAL A 74 -5.88 -0.04 -10.95
CA VAL A 74 -6.86 -0.58 -9.99
C VAL A 74 -6.79 0.15 -8.65
N ASP A 75 -5.59 0.31 -8.10
CA ASP A 75 -5.36 0.99 -6.83
C ASP A 75 -5.76 2.47 -6.89
N THR A 76 -5.58 3.10 -8.04
CA THR A 76 -6.07 4.45 -8.36
C THR A 76 -7.60 4.55 -8.22
N GLN A 77 -8.34 3.58 -8.75
CA GLN A 77 -9.81 3.57 -8.64
C GLN A 77 -10.28 3.23 -7.22
N LEU A 78 -9.62 2.29 -6.53
CA LEU A 78 -9.90 2.00 -5.12
C LEU A 78 -9.66 3.23 -4.23
N SER A 79 -8.60 3.97 -4.51
CA SER A 79 -8.27 5.24 -3.87
C SER A 79 -9.35 6.29 -4.06
N LEU A 80 -9.85 6.48 -5.29
CA LEU A 80 -10.96 7.40 -5.57
C LEU A 80 -12.24 6.98 -4.84
N GLY A 81 -12.55 5.68 -4.84
CA GLY A 81 -13.66 5.13 -4.07
C GLY A 81 -13.52 5.39 -2.57
N GLN A 82 -12.34 5.20 -2.00
CA GLN A 82 -12.07 5.48 -0.59
C GLN A 82 -12.26 6.97 -0.26
N GLN A 83 -11.63 7.85 -1.02
CA GLN A 83 -11.75 9.30 -0.85
C GLN A 83 -13.21 9.76 -0.97
N PHE A 84 -13.98 9.19 -1.90
CA PHE A 84 -15.41 9.47 -2.01
C PHE A 84 -16.16 9.12 -0.73
N TYR A 85 -15.90 7.96 -0.11
CA TYR A 85 -16.58 7.58 1.13
C TYR A 85 -16.13 8.36 2.37
N GLU A 86 -14.94 8.95 2.33
CA GLU A 86 -14.42 9.86 3.36
C GLU A 86 -15.05 11.26 3.31
N LEU A 87 -15.73 11.62 2.21
CA LEU A 87 -16.52 12.86 2.15
C LEU A 87 -17.61 12.90 3.24
N PRO A 88 -17.97 14.09 3.75
CA PRO A 88 -19.08 14.25 4.66
C PRO A 88 -20.38 13.65 4.10
N LEU A 89 -21.20 13.03 4.96
CA LEU A 89 -22.46 12.42 4.53
C LEU A 89 -23.38 13.43 3.83
N GLU A 90 -23.39 14.68 4.28
CA GLU A 90 -24.14 15.78 3.67
C GLU A 90 -23.72 16.03 2.22
N GLU A 91 -22.42 15.95 1.92
CA GLU A 91 -21.90 16.07 0.56
C GLU A 91 -22.32 14.89 -0.32
N LYS A 92 -22.17 13.66 0.19
CA LYS A 92 -22.55 12.45 -0.56
C LYS A 92 -24.05 12.40 -0.87
N THR A 93 -24.89 12.82 0.07
CA THR A 93 -26.36 12.73 -0.03
C THR A 93 -26.95 13.62 -1.13
N LYS A 94 -26.24 14.67 -1.57
CA LYS A 94 -26.65 15.53 -2.70
C LYS A 94 -26.82 14.75 -4.02
N TYR A 95 -26.14 13.61 -4.13
CA TYR A 95 -26.08 12.79 -5.34
C TYR A 95 -26.93 11.52 -5.24
N GLN A 96 -27.89 11.48 -4.32
CA GLN A 96 -28.77 10.32 -4.17
C GLN A 96 -29.84 10.29 -5.27
N PRO A 97 -29.93 9.22 -6.07
CA PRO A 97 -30.98 9.08 -7.08
C PRO A 97 -32.33 8.71 -6.45
N ASN A 98 -33.39 8.67 -7.27
CA ASN A 98 -34.69 8.16 -6.84
C ASN A 98 -34.70 6.62 -6.75
N LEU A 99 -34.03 6.11 -5.72
CA LEU A 99 -33.88 4.67 -5.45
C LEU A 99 -35.22 3.93 -5.33
N ASP A 100 -36.31 4.62 -4.94
CA ASP A 100 -37.64 4.02 -4.84
C ASP A 100 -38.32 3.85 -6.22
N ALA A 101 -37.91 4.62 -7.22
CA ALA A 101 -38.34 4.48 -8.62
C ALA A 101 -37.46 3.53 -9.44
N GLY A 102 -36.46 2.90 -8.82
CA GLY A 102 -35.53 1.99 -9.49
C GLY A 102 -34.27 2.67 -10.04
N ASP A 103 -34.12 3.99 -9.91
CA ASP A 103 -32.90 4.69 -10.26
C ASP A 103 -31.77 4.30 -9.31
N TYR A 104 -30.55 4.13 -9.83
CA TYR A 104 -29.44 3.63 -9.00
C TYR A 104 -28.10 4.27 -9.32
N ASN A 105 -28.04 5.16 -10.33
CA ASN A 105 -26.85 5.91 -10.71
C ASN A 105 -26.63 7.10 -9.77
N GLY A 106 -25.47 7.17 -9.13
CA GLY A 106 -25.17 8.10 -8.03
C GLY A 106 -24.96 7.39 -6.68
N TYR A 107 -25.21 8.11 -5.58
CA TYR A 107 -24.92 7.66 -4.23
C TYR A 107 -26.12 6.94 -3.58
N ARG A 108 -25.91 5.71 -3.11
CA ARG A 108 -26.85 4.99 -2.25
C ARG A 108 -26.31 4.97 -0.81
N PRO A 109 -27.02 5.60 0.16
CA PRO A 109 -26.58 5.61 1.55
C PRO A 109 -26.77 4.25 2.23
N ALA A 110 -26.01 4.05 3.31
CA ALA A 110 -26.20 2.93 4.24
C ALA A 110 -27.57 2.96 4.93
N GLY A 111 -28.01 1.80 5.40
CA GLY A 111 -29.17 1.62 6.26
C GLY A 111 -30.52 1.61 5.55
N ARG A 112 -30.51 1.29 4.25
CA ARG A 112 -31.72 1.13 3.43
C ARG A 112 -32.38 -0.23 3.64
N ARG A 113 -31.57 -1.27 3.90
CA ARG A 113 -31.99 -2.64 4.19
C ARG A 113 -31.87 -2.94 5.68
N VAL A 114 -32.73 -3.83 6.16
CA VAL A 114 -32.71 -4.36 7.52
C VAL A 114 -32.20 -5.79 7.45
N LEU A 115 -31.07 -6.03 8.11
CA LEU A 115 -30.43 -7.33 8.31
C LEU A 115 -31.06 -8.07 9.50
N SER A 116 -30.56 -9.27 9.79
CA SER A 116 -31.05 -10.05 10.93
C SER A 116 -30.84 -9.30 12.26
N GLY A 117 -31.70 -9.57 13.23
CA GLY A 117 -31.69 -8.86 14.53
C GLY A 117 -32.13 -7.39 14.47
N GLY A 118 -32.72 -6.94 13.35
CA GLY A 118 -33.19 -5.56 13.19
C GLY A 118 -32.07 -4.54 12.92
N ILE A 119 -30.85 -5.01 12.64
CA ILE A 119 -29.70 -4.17 12.34
C ILE A 119 -29.82 -3.60 10.93
N LYS A 120 -29.56 -2.31 10.77
CA LYS A 120 -29.50 -1.68 9.44
C LYS A 120 -28.20 -2.02 8.73
N ASP A 121 -28.26 -2.24 7.42
CA ASP A 121 -27.04 -2.47 6.63
C ASP A 121 -26.08 -1.28 6.71
N LYS A 122 -24.78 -1.53 6.67
CA LYS A 122 -23.74 -0.50 6.69
C LYS A 122 -23.07 -0.33 5.33
N THR A 123 -23.84 -0.51 4.26
CA THR A 123 -23.32 -0.58 2.90
C THR A 123 -23.61 0.70 2.14
N GLU A 124 -22.56 1.42 1.76
CA GLU A 124 -22.62 2.60 0.89
C GLU A 124 -22.22 2.20 -0.53
N VAL A 125 -22.85 2.79 -1.55
CA VAL A 125 -22.56 2.51 -2.97
C VAL A 125 -22.49 3.81 -3.75
N TRP A 126 -21.52 3.91 -4.65
CA TRP A 126 -21.48 4.91 -5.71
C TRP A 126 -21.49 4.21 -7.06
N ASN A 127 -22.44 4.56 -7.94
CA ASN A 127 -22.52 4.04 -9.30
C ASN A 127 -22.27 5.16 -10.31
N MET A 128 -21.33 4.95 -11.22
CA MET A 128 -21.03 5.83 -12.33
C MET A 128 -21.27 5.10 -13.65
N ALA A 129 -22.31 5.51 -14.38
CA ALA A 129 -22.64 4.94 -15.68
C ALA A 129 -21.51 5.13 -16.69
N THR A 130 -21.41 4.22 -17.66
CA THR A 130 -20.53 4.38 -18.81
C THR A 130 -21.00 5.55 -19.69
N ASN A 131 -20.06 6.23 -20.34
CA ASN A 131 -20.30 7.50 -21.02
C ASN A 131 -20.92 7.29 -22.42
N ASP A 132 -22.20 6.93 -22.46
CA ASP A 132 -23.03 6.89 -23.68
C ASP A 132 -23.79 8.22 -23.92
N GLY A 133 -23.73 9.15 -22.96
CA GLY A 133 -24.39 10.45 -22.99
C GLY A 133 -25.87 10.45 -22.58
N HIS A 134 -26.47 9.30 -22.28
CA HIS A 134 -27.87 9.20 -21.85
C HIS A 134 -28.03 9.43 -20.35
N ILE A 135 -27.09 8.93 -19.54
CA ILE A 135 -27.14 9.08 -18.09
C ILE A 135 -26.31 10.30 -17.68
N THR A 136 -27.00 11.39 -17.30
CA THR A 136 -26.41 12.72 -17.06
C THR A 136 -26.34 13.09 -15.58
N GLN A 137 -26.23 12.08 -14.70
CA GLN A 137 -26.14 12.26 -13.26
C GLN A 137 -25.05 13.28 -12.87
N PRO A 138 -25.30 14.18 -11.90
CA PRO A 138 -24.27 15.07 -11.40
C PRO A 138 -23.18 14.28 -10.68
N LEU A 139 -21.91 14.71 -10.83
CA LEU A 139 -20.77 14.11 -10.13
C LEU A 139 -20.30 15.03 -8.97
N PRO A 140 -19.83 14.45 -7.85
CA PRO A 140 -19.02 15.18 -6.86
C PRO A 140 -17.79 15.78 -7.50
N THR A 141 -17.34 16.96 -7.04
CA THR A 141 -16.13 17.64 -7.56
C THR A 141 -14.94 16.69 -7.65
N LEU A 142 -14.73 15.85 -6.62
CA LEU A 142 -13.69 14.82 -6.58
C LEU A 142 -13.72 13.88 -7.80
N LEU A 143 -14.91 13.43 -8.20
CA LEU A 143 -15.08 12.48 -9.30
C LEU A 143 -15.16 13.19 -10.66
N GLU A 144 -15.74 14.39 -10.69
CA GLU A 144 -15.80 15.25 -11.89
C GLU A 144 -14.39 15.60 -12.37
N GLU A 145 -13.49 16.01 -11.46
CA GLU A 145 -12.09 16.32 -11.77
C GLU A 145 -11.29 15.12 -12.30
N LYS A 146 -11.78 13.90 -12.09
CA LYS A 146 -11.16 12.63 -12.51
C LYS A 146 -12.02 11.86 -13.51
N LYS A 147 -13.05 12.49 -14.07
CA LYS A 147 -14.05 11.85 -14.93
C LYS A 147 -13.41 11.10 -16.09
N THR A 148 -12.54 11.76 -16.85
CA THR A 148 -11.84 11.15 -18.00
C THR A 148 -11.04 9.91 -17.59
N LEU A 149 -10.40 9.94 -16.43
CA LEU A 149 -9.63 8.80 -15.92
C LEU A 149 -10.54 7.61 -15.57
N ILE A 150 -11.70 7.86 -14.95
CA ILE A 150 -12.68 6.82 -14.59
C ILE A 150 -13.34 6.24 -15.85
N GLU A 151 -13.63 7.09 -16.83
CA GLU A 151 -14.20 6.67 -18.12
C GLU A 151 -13.22 5.83 -18.93
N ASN A 152 -11.95 6.23 -19.02
CA ASN A 152 -10.90 5.46 -19.68
C ASN A 152 -10.71 4.09 -19.03
N PHE A 153 -10.71 4.03 -17.69
CA PHE A 153 -10.63 2.77 -16.96
C PHE A 153 -11.82 1.85 -17.25
N SER A 154 -13.03 2.41 -17.29
CA SER A 154 -14.25 1.67 -17.64
C SER A 154 -14.24 1.18 -19.09
N LYS A 155 -13.69 1.99 -20.00
CA LYS A 155 -13.51 1.61 -21.40
C LYS A 155 -12.46 0.52 -21.57
N ASP A 156 -11.35 0.58 -20.83
CA ASP A 156 -10.34 -0.46 -20.84
C ASP A 156 -10.88 -1.78 -20.30
N LEU A 157 -11.73 -1.75 -19.27
CA LEU A 157 -12.43 -2.95 -18.80
C LEU A 157 -13.35 -3.55 -19.87
N HIS A 158 -14.02 -2.70 -20.63
CA HIS A 158 -14.86 -3.11 -21.74
C HIS A 158 -14.03 -3.76 -22.85
N ASP A 159 -13.05 -3.04 -23.39
CA ASP A 159 -12.29 -3.44 -24.58
C ASP A 159 -11.32 -4.60 -24.27
N LYS A 160 -10.65 -4.58 -23.10
CA LYS A 160 -9.56 -5.53 -22.77
C LYS A 160 -10.04 -6.75 -21.98
N VAL A 161 -11.24 -6.73 -21.40
CA VAL A 161 -11.73 -7.82 -20.54
C VAL A 161 -13.11 -8.32 -20.97
N LEU A 162 -14.10 -7.44 -21.04
CA LEU A 162 -15.47 -7.84 -21.40
C LEU A 162 -15.53 -8.42 -22.82
N ASP A 163 -15.00 -7.70 -23.81
CA ASP A 163 -15.04 -8.12 -25.22
C ASP A 163 -14.35 -9.48 -25.44
N PRO A 164 -13.13 -9.72 -24.91
CA PRO A 164 -12.52 -11.05 -24.96
C PRO A 164 -13.38 -12.15 -24.33
N LEU A 165 -13.99 -11.91 -23.17
CA LEU A 165 -14.85 -12.90 -22.52
C LEU A 165 -16.11 -13.18 -23.34
N LEU A 166 -16.76 -12.15 -23.88
CA LEU A 166 -17.95 -12.30 -24.73
C LEU A 166 -17.62 -13.03 -26.04
N HIS A 167 -16.47 -12.74 -26.64
CA HIS A 167 -15.97 -13.46 -27.81
C HIS A 167 -15.76 -14.95 -27.49
N LEU A 168 -15.10 -15.28 -26.37
CA LEU A 168 -14.89 -16.66 -25.96
C LEU A 168 -16.20 -17.40 -25.67
N ILE A 169 -17.19 -16.74 -25.06
CA ILE A 169 -18.53 -17.31 -24.84
C ILE A 169 -19.25 -17.54 -26.18
N ALA A 170 -19.14 -16.62 -27.14
CA ALA A 170 -19.72 -16.80 -28.47
C ALA A 170 -19.13 -18.02 -29.19
N ILE A 171 -17.80 -18.19 -29.14
CA ILE A 171 -17.12 -19.40 -29.65
C ILE A 171 -17.66 -20.65 -28.96
N ALA A 172 -17.72 -20.65 -27.63
CA ALA A 172 -18.17 -21.79 -26.84
C ALA A 172 -19.64 -22.19 -27.11
N LEU A 173 -20.47 -21.24 -27.56
CA LEU A 173 -21.86 -21.46 -27.95
C LEU A 173 -22.03 -21.73 -29.46
N GLU A 174 -20.94 -21.83 -30.22
CA GLU A 174 -20.93 -21.95 -31.69
C GLU A 174 -21.77 -20.86 -32.37
N LEU A 175 -21.70 -19.65 -31.83
CA LEU A 175 -22.28 -18.44 -32.41
C LEU A 175 -21.24 -17.73 -33.30
N PRO A 176 -21.66 -16.80 -34.17
CA PRO A 176 -20.73 -15.86 -34.78
C PRO A 176 -19.85 -15.20 -33.73
N ALA A 177 -18.55 -15.11 -33.98
CA ALA A 177 -17.55 -14.64 -33.01
C ALA A 177 -17.88 -13.27 -32.38
N ASP A 178 -18.51 -12.39 -33.15
CA ASP A 178 -18.89 -11.03 -32.74
C ASP A 178 -20.35 -10.91 -32.26
N PHE A 179 -21.07 -12.04 -32.09
CA PHE A 179 -22.50 -12.02 -31.77
C PHE A 179 -22.77 -11.32 -30.45
N LEU A 180 -22.03 -11.69 -29.39
CA LEU A 180 -22.24 -11.13 -28.05
C LEU A 180 -21.64 -9.73 -27.91
N THR A 181 -20.49 -9.42 -28.53
CA THR A 181 -19.89 -8.08 -28.49
C THR A 181 -20.78 -7.04 -29.19
N LYS A 182 -21.52 -7.42 -30.24
CA LYS A 182 -22.53 -6.56 -30.87
C LYS A 182 -23.67 -6.13 -29.94
N LEU A 183 -23.94 -6.88 -28.87
CA LEU A 183 -24.95 -6.54 -27.86
C LEU A 183 -24.42 -5.57 -26.80
N HIS A 184 -23.11 -5.28 -26.82
CA HIS A 184 -22.39 -4.46 -25.85
C HIS A 184 -21.59 -3.37 -26.58
N GLN A 185 -22.21 -2.62 -27.48
CA GLN A 185 -21.49 -1.53 -28.16
C GLN A 185 -21.38 -0.30 -27.25
N TRP A 186 -20.16 0.14 -26.97
CA TRP A 186 -19.86 1.26 -26.05
C TRP A 186 -20.69 2.55 -26.27
N ASN A 187 -21.00 2.90 -27.51
CA ASN A 187 -21.72 4.13 -27.87
C ASN A 187 -23.24 3.94 -28.02
N VAL A 188 -23.78 2.78 -27.65
CA VAL A 188 -25.21 2.50 -27.70
C VAL A 188 -25.73 2.41 -26.28
N HIS A 189 -26.90 2.99 -26.04
CA HIS A 189 -27.44 3.13 -24.69
C HIS A 189 -27.59 1.79 -23.98
N ASP A 190 -26.89 1.67 -22.85
CA ASP A 190 -26.97 0.55 -21.93
C ASP A 190 -26.96 1.03 -20.48
N GLU A 191 -26.86 0.09 -19.56
CA GLU A 191 -26.88 0.35 -18.11
C GLU A 191 -25.58 -0.16 -17.43
N SER A 192 -24.51 -0.26 -18.22
CA SER A 192 -23.18 -0.62 -17.75
C SER A 192 -22.63 0.48 -16.87
N HIS A 193 -21.91 0.11 -15.80
CA HIS A 193 -21.42 1.09 -14.84
C HIS A 193 -20.24 0.57 -14.01
N LEU A 194 -19.38 1.52 -13.61
CA LEU A 194 -18.39 1.31 -12.57
C LEU A 194 -19.01 1.60 -11.21
N ARG A 195 -18.74 0.74 -10.23
CA ARG A 195 -19.23 0.84 -8.86
C ARG A 195 -18.07 0.91 -7.88
N TYR A 196 -18.09 1.94 -7.04
CA TYR A 196 -17.44 1.87 -5.74
C TYR A 196 -18.44 1.38 -4.70
N MET A 197 -17.95 0.59 -3.74
CA MET A 197 -18.78 0.03 -2.68
C MET A 197 -18.01 -0.05 -1.38
N LYS A 198 -18.60 0.41 -0.27
CA LYS A 198 -18.03 0.28 1.07
C LYS A 198 -18.98 -0.45 1.99
N TYR A 199 -18.48 -1.49 2.66
CA TYR A 199 -19.12 -2.10 3.82
C TYR A 199 -18.39 -1.63 5.07
N SER A 200 -19.06 -0.84 5.91
CA SER A 200 -18.47 -0.43 7.19
C SER A 200 -18.61 -1.52 8.23
N LYS A 201 -17.58 -1.69 9.06
CA LYS A 201 -17.59 -2.68 10.15
C LYS A 201 -18.73 -2.44 11.17
N PHE A 202 -19.22 -3.54 11.73
CA PHE A 202 -20.20 -3.53 12.82
C PHE A 202 -19.49 -3.50 14.19
N SER A 203 -20.09 -2.86 15.19
CA SER A 203 -19.62 -2.93 16.59
C SER A 203 -19.79 -4.35 17.14
N PRO A 204 -19.08 -4.73 18.22
CA PRO A 204 -19.30 -6.02 18.88
C PRO A 204 -20.78 -6.27 19.23
N GLU A 205 -21.50 -5.27 19.75
CA GLU A 205 -22.92 -5.46 20.12
C GLU A 205 -23.84 -5.64 18.89
N GLU A 206 -23.54 -4.97 17.78
CA GLU A 206 -24.26 -5.17 16.52
C GLU A 206 -23.99 -6.56 15.95
N ARG A 207 -22.74 -7.06 16.03
CA ARG A 207 -22.37 -8.40 15.56
C ARG A 207 -23.10 -9.50 16.31
N GLU A 208 -23.29 -9.36 17.62
CA GLU A 208 -24.07 -10.33 18.41
C GLU A 208 -25.55 -10.39 18.00
N LYS A 209 -26.10 -9.28 17.51
CA LYS A 209 -27.49 -9.21 17.01
C LYS A 209 -27.65 -9.80 15.61
N LEU A 210 -26.59 -9.83 14.81
CA LEU A 210 -26.58 -10.43 13.47
C LEU A 210 -26.58 -11.97 13.56
N SER A 211 -27.74 -12.54 13.87
CA SER A 211 -27.94 -13.99 14.08
C SER A 211 -27.54 -14.89 12.90
N ASP A 212 -27.54 -14.36 11.67
CA ASP A 212 -27.12 -15.09 10.46
C ASP A 212 -25.70 -14.71 9.99
N GLY A 213 -25.07 -13.74 10.65
CA GLY A 213 -23.71 -13.28 10.34
C GLY A 213 -23.57 -12.69 8.94
N LEU A 214 -24.61 -12.09 8.35
CA LEU A 214 -24.56 -11.54 6.99
C LEU A 214 -24.43 -10.01 6.98
N TRP A 215 -23.59 -9.50 6.07
CA TRP A 215 -23.47 -8.06 5.76
C TRP A 215 -24.29 -7.68 4.53
N SER A 216 -24.44 -8.61 3.58
CA SER A 216 -25.40 -8.52 2.49
C SER A 216 -26.04 -9.88 2.24
N LEU A 217 -27.32 -9.85 1.89
CA LEU A 217 -28.12 -11.03 1.61
C LEU A 217 -27.82 -11.59 0.20
N GLY A 218 -28.26 -12.83 -0.03
CA GLY A 218 -28.07 -13.53 -1.29
C GLY A 218 -28.85 -12.87 -2.43
N HIS A 219 -28.21 -12.67 -3.58
CA HIS A 219 -28.83 -12.15 -4.79
C HIS A 219 -28.10 -12.66 -6.04
N THR A 220 -28.71 -12.45 -7.21
CA THR A 220 -28.03 -12.53 -8.52
C THR A 220 -27.90 -11.15 -9.15
N ASP A 221 -26.89 -10.99 -9.98
CA ASP A 221 -26.65 -9.79 -10.78
C ASP A 221 -27.50 -9.77 -12.06
N LEU A 222 -27.72 -8.57 -12.60
CA LEU A 222 -28.74 -8.33 -13.64
C LEU A 222 -28.24 -8.53 -15.07
N GLY A 223 -26.97 -8.16 -15.33
CA GLY A 223 -26.43 -7.99 -16.69
C GLY A 223 -26.00 -9.27 -17.39
N THR A 224 -24.93 -9.19 -18.18
CA THR A 224 -24.28 -10.38 -18.75
C THR A 224 -23.16 -10.88 -17.85
N ILE A 225 -22.25 -9.99 -17.46
CA ILE A 225 -21.06 -10.29 -16.66
C ILE A 225 -20.84 -9.17 -15.63
N THR A 226 -20.40 -9.55 -14.43
CA THR A 226 -19.85 -8.62 -13.43
C THR A 226 -18.37 -8.91 -13.26
N LEU A 227 -17.54 -7.87 -13.36
CA LEU A 227 -16.11 -7.90 -13.05
C LEU A 227 -15.91 -7.36 -11.64
N LEU A 228 -15.56 -8.21 -10.68
CA LEU A 228 -15.25 -7.81 -9.32
C LEU A 228 -13.74 -7.85 -9.11
N PHE A 229 -13.14 -6.69 -8.83
CA PHE A 229 -11.74 -6.61 -8.46
C PHE A 229 -11.50 -7.25 -7.09
N ARG A 230 -10.29 -7.75 -6.89
CA ARG A 230 -9.86 -8.34 -5.61
C ARG A 230 -10.25 -7.45 -4.42
N GLN A 231 -10.94 -8.06 -3.46
CA GLN A 231 -11.27 -7.43 -2.18
C GLN A 231 -10.55 -8.18 -1.06
N PRO A 232 -9.54 -7.59 -0.40
CA PRO A 232 -8.68 -8.33 0.53
C PRO A 232 -9.44 -8.89 1.75
N VAL A 233 -10.59 -8.30 2.10
CA VAL A 233 -11.47 -8.81 3.17
C VAL A 233 -12.31 -9.97 2.64
N ALA A 234 -12.03 -11.18 3.16
CA ALA A 234 -12.73 -12.41 2.84
C ALA A 234 -14.16 -12.36 3.38
N ALA A 235 -15.14 -12.15 2.50
CA ALA A 235 -16.54 -12.00 2.87
C ALA A 235 -17.51 -12.53 1.80
N LEU A 236 -17.10 -12.55 0.54
CA LEU A 236 -17.93 -13.01 -0.57
C LEU A 236 -18.17 -14.52 -0.46
N GLN A 237 -19.43 -14.91 -0.52
CA GLN A 237 -19.86 -16.31 -0.59
C GLN A 237 -20.74 -16.53 -1.82
N ILE A 238 -20.53 -17.67 -2.49
CA ILE A 238 -21.31 -18.11 -3.64
C ILE A 238 -22.08 -19.38 -3.28
N LYS A 239 -23.27 -19.54 -3.83
CA LYS A 239 -24.10 -20.73 -3.61
C LYS A 239 -23.86 -21.74 -4.74
N ASP A 240 -23.36 -22.91 -4.39
CA ASP A 240 -23.09 -23.97 -5.36
C ASP A 240 -24.41 -24.55 -5.93
N HIS A 241 -24.55 -24.55 -7.25
CA HIS A 241 -25.79 -24.99 -7.92
C HIS A 241 -26.12 -26.47 -7.71
N LYS A 242 -25.11 -27.31 -7.49
CA LYS A 242 -25.27 -28.77 -7.38
C LYS A 242 -25.65 -29.19 -5.97
N THR A 243 -25.05 -28.55 -4.97
CA THR A 243 -25.18 -28.94 -3.56
C THR A 243 -26.08 -27.99 -2.76
N GLY A 244 -26.25 -26.76 -3.22
CA GLY A 244 -26.94 -25.69 -2.47
C GLY A 244 -26.12 -25.12 -1.32
N GLU A 245 -24.88 -25.57 -1.12
CA GLU A 245 -23.98 -25.12 -0.06
C GLU A 245 -23.37 -23.74 -0.39
N TRP A 246 -23.10 -22.95 0.65
CA TRP A 246 -22.37 -21.69 0.52
C TRP A 246 -20.86 -21.95 0.61
N LYS A 247 -20.12 -21.46 -0.37
CA LYS A 247 -18.65 -21.52 -0.45
C LYS A 247 -18.06 -20.12 -0.48
N TRP A 248 -16.86 -19.95 0.06
CA TRP A 248 -16.17 -18.65 0.08
C TRP A 248 -15.43 -18.42 -1.23
N ALA A 249 -15.60 -17.25 -1.84
CA ALA A 249 -14.74 -16.85 -2.95
C ALA A 249 -13.41 -16.34 -2.39
N LYS A 250 -12.29 -16.94 -2.80
CA LYS A 250 -10.96 -16.53 -2.35
C LYS A 250 -10.59 -15.18 -2.97
N PRO A 251 -10.07 -14.21 -2.20
CA PRO A 251 -9.47 -13.01 -2.77
C PRO A 251 -8.12 -13.37 -3.39
N LEU A 252 -8.11 -13.69 -4.69
CA LEU A 252 -6.90 -14.11 -5.39
C LEU A 252 -6.15 -12.88 -5.94
N ASP A 253 -4.87 -12.77 -5.63
CA ASP A 253 -3.98 -11.70 -6.10
C ASP A 253 -3.90 -11.64 -7.63
N GLY A 254 -3.84 -10.42 -8.18
CA GLY A 254 -3.74 -10.19 -9.63
C GLY A 254 -4.93 -10.70 -10.45
N SER A 255 -6.10 -10.91 -9.83
CA SER A 255 -7.26 -11.49 -10.48
C SER A 255 -8.54 -10.67 -10.33
N LEU A 256 -9.44 -10.85 -11.31
CA LEU A 256 -10.85 -10.49 -11.20
C LEU A 256 -11.64 -11.72 -10.79
N THR A 257 -12.51 -11.59 -9.79
CA THR A 257 -13.60 -12.54 -9.60
C THR A 257 -14.72 -12.17 -10.56
N VAL A 258 -15.05 -13.06 -11.50
CA VAL A 258 -16.02 -12.78 -12.56
C VAL A 258 -17.22 -13.69 -12.38
N ASN A 259 -18.43 -13.13 -12.49
CA ASN A 259 -19.67 -13.91 -12.51
C ASN A 259 -20.52 -13.61 -13.72
N THR A 260 -21.20 -14.65 -14.20
CA THR A 260 -22.27 -14.54 -15.20
C THR A 260 -23.58 -14.19 -14.51
N CYS A 261 -24.42 -13.44 -15.22
CA CYS A 261 -25.55 -12.73 -14.65
C CYS A 261 -26.87 -13.12 -15.34
N ASP A 262 -27.99 -12.58 -14.85
CA ASP A 262 -29.33 -13.00 -15.27
C ASP A 262 -29.60 -12.83 -16.77
N ALA A 263 -29.17 -11.72 -17.40
CA ALA A 263 -29.39 -11.52 -18.83
C ALA A 263 -28.75 -12.63 -19.66
N LEU A 264 -27.52 -13.04 -19.34
CA LEU A 264 -26.85 -14.13 -20.05
C LEU A 264 -27.50 -15.49 -19.76
N SER A 265 -28.05 -15.69 -18.56
CA SER A 265 -28.88 -16.86 -18.24
C SER A 265 -30.14 -16.89 -19.11
N PHE A 266 -30.88 -15.78 -19.22
CA PHE A 266 -32.09 -15.72 -20.05
C PHE A 266 -31.79 -15.89 -21.54
N LEU A 267 -30.74 -15.24 -22.04
CA LEU A 267 -30.31 -15.36 -23.43
C LEU A 267 -29.89 -16.80 -23.77
N THR A 268 -29.51 -17.62 -22.77
CA THR A 268 -29.10 -19.00 -22.99
C THR A 268 -30.09 -20.05 -22.47
N GLY A 269 -31.34 -19.65 -22.17
CA GLY A 269 -32.36 -20.57 -21.67
C GLY A 269 -32.02 -21.21 -20.32
N GLY A 270 -31.11 -20.62 -19.54
CA GLY A 270 -30.59 -21.16 -18.28
C GLY A 270 -29.43 -22.15 -18.44
N TYR A 271 -28.84 -22.25 -19.63
CA TYR A 271 -27.64 -23.06 -19.87
C TYR A 271 -26.42 -22.47 -19.13
N ILE A 272 -26.20 -21.17 -19.26
CA ILE A 272 -25.24 -20.41 -18.45
C ILE A 272 -25.90 -20.04 -17.11
N LYS A 273 -25.19 -20.20 -16.01
CA LYS A 273 -25.75 -20.00 -14.67
C LYS A 273 -25.52 -18.59 -14.15
N SER A 274 -26.61 -17.95 -13.72
CA SER A 274 -26.55 -16.80 -12.84
C SER A 274 -26.54 -17.28 -11.39
N THR A 275 -25.45 -17.03 -10.68
CA THR A 275 -25.19 -17.66 -9.37
C THR A 275 -25.54 -16.73 -8.21
N VAL A 276 -26.35 -17.24 -7.29
CA VAL A 276 -26.69 -16.52 -6.07
C VAL A 276 -25.44 -16.35 -5.21
N HIS A 277 -25.13 -15.11 -4.85
CA HIS A 277 -23.97 -14.76 -4.03
C HIS A 277 -24.35 -13.74 -2.96
N ARG A 278 -23.59 -13.71 -1.87
CA ARG A 278 -23.86 -12.88 -0.68
C ARG A 278 -22.56 -12.40 -0.03
N VAL A 279 -22.67 -11.48 0.93
CA VAL A 279 -21.52 -11.01 1.72
C VAL A 279 -21.73 -11.41 3.18
N SER A 280 -20.91 -12.34 3.65
CA SER A 280 -20.84 -12.75 5.06
C SER A 280 -20.09 -11.71 5.88
N ALA A 281 -20.29 -11.73 7.19
CA ALA A 281 -19.35 -11.14 8.11
C ALA A 281 -17.96 -11.78 7.89
N PRO A 282 -16.89 -10.98 7.85
CA PRO A 282 -15.56 -11.48 7.62
C PRO A 282 -15.07 -12.30 8.83
N PRO A 283 -14.01 -13.11 8.64
CA PRO A 283 -13.37 -13.83 9.73
C PRO A 283 -12.85 -12.89 10.84
N LYS A 284 -12.61 -13.45 12.04
CA LYS A 284 -12.23 -12.70 13.24
C LYS A 284 -10.98 -11.82 13.06
N ASP A 285 -10.04 -12.24 12.24
CA ASP A 285 -8.82 -11.48 11.97
C ASP A 285 -9.04 -10.32 10.97
N GLN A 286 -10.23 -10.18 10.39
CA GLN A 286 -10.59 -9.11 9.47
C GLN A 286 -11.89 -8.37 9.89
N GLU A 287 -12.56 -8.75 10.98
CA GLU A 287 -13.82 -8.11 11.42
C GLU A 287 -13.69 -6.65 11.89
N HIS A 288 -12.47 -6.18 12.10
CA HIS A 288 -12.15 -4.86 12.62
C HIS A 288 -11.85 -3.82 11.52
N VAL A 289 -11.90 -4.21 10.25
CA VAL A 289 -11.65 -3.33 9.10
C VAL A 289 -12.90 -3.12 8.24
N ASP A 290 -12.94 -2.00 7.53
CA ASP A 290 -13.95 -1.77 6.49
C ASP A 290 -13.58 -2.55 5.22
N ARG A 291 -14.58 -2.96 4.46
CA ARG A 291 -14.39 -3.67 3.19
C ARG A 291 -14.76 -2.78 2.03
N LEU A 292 -13.77 -2.40 1.24
CA LEU A 292 -13.94 -1.65 0.00
C LEU A 292 -14.08 -2.61 -1.19
N GLY A 293 -14.86 -2.22 -2.18
CA GLY A 293 -15.06 -2.94 -3.43
C GLY A 293 -15.08 -2.03 -4.63
N LEU A 294 -14.53 -2.53 -5.72
CA LEU A 294 -14.57 -1.95 -7.05
C LEU A 294 -15.18 -3.00 -7.99
N LEU A 295 -16.23 -2.64 -8.70
CA LEU A 295 -16.94 -3.55 -9.60
C LEU A 295 -17.25 -2.84 -10.92
N TYR A 296 -17.24 -3.59 -12.00
CA TYR A 296 -17.79 -3.17 -13.28
C TYR A 296 -18.91 -4.12 -13.67
N PHE A 297 -20.12 -3.57 -13.83
CA PHE A 297 -21.29 -4.31 -14.25
C PHE A 297 -21.50 -4.10 -15.74
N ALA A 298 -21.40 -5.16 -16.53
CA ALA A 298 -21.68 -5.13 -17.96
C ALA A 298 -23.13 -5.54 -18.22
N ARG A 299 -23.85 -4.73 -18.97
CA ARG A 299 -25.24 -5.01 -19.39
C ARG A 299 -25.34 -4.88 -20.91
N PRO A 300 -26.17 -5.71 -21.55
CA PRO A 300 -26.42 -5.52 -22.97
C PRO A 300 -27.26 -4.25 -23.18
N GLN A 301 -27.33 -3.81 -24.43
CA GLN A 301 -28.14 -2.66 -24.86
C GLN A 301 -29.57 -2.71 -24.31
N ASN A 302 -30.10 -1.55 -23.91
CA ASN A 302 -31.35 -1.48 -23.16
C ASN A 302 -32.58 -1.98 -23.93
N ASP A 303 -32.58 -1.87 -25.26
CA ASP A 303 -33.65 -2.32 -26.14
C ASP A 303 -33.59 -3.82 -26.48
N LEU A 304 -32.52 -4.52 -26.07
CA LEU A 304 -32.39 -5.95 -26.30
C LEU A 304 -33.50 -6.71 -25.58
N VAL A 305 -34.35 -7.39 -26.35
CA VAL A 305 -35.32 -8.35 -25.82
C VAL A 305 -34.56 -9.59 -25.32
N LEU A 306 -34.74 -9.94 -24.04
CA LEU A 306 -34.02 -11.02 -23.36
C LEU A 306 -34.54 -12.42 -23.73
N LYS A 307 -34.69 -12.67 -25.03
CA LYS A 307 -35.17 -13.94 -25.61
C LYS A 307 -34.01 -14.93 -25.75
N THR A 308 -34.29 -16.23 -25.60
CA THR A 308 -33.28 -17.26 -25.83
C THR A 308 -32.71 -17.17 -27.25
N ILE A 309 -31.38 -17.13 -27.36
CA ILE A 309 -30.65 -16.97 -28.62
C ILE A 309 -30.63 -18.29 -29.39
N ASP A 310 -30.58 -18.18 -30.73
CA ASP A 310 -30.45 -19.34 -31.59
C ASP A 310 -28.98 -19.79 -31.67
N SER A 311 -28.59 -20.71 -30.79
CA SER A 311 -27.27 -21.34 -30.79
C SER A 311 -27.36 -22.85 -31.11
N PRO A 312 -26.47 -23.38 -31.97
CA PRO A 312 -26.36 -24.82 -32.21
C PRO A 312 -26.10 -25.62 -30.93
N VAL A 313 -25.24 -25.12 -30.04
CA VAL A 313 -24.93 -25.76 -28.74
C VAL A 313 -26.16 -25.82 -27.85
N LEU A 314 -26.91 -24.71 -27.74
CA LEU A 314 -28.13 -24.65 -26.93
C LEU A 314 -29.21 -25.59 -27.46
N LYS A 315 -29.41 -25.64 -28.78
CA LYS A 315 -30.31 -26.58 -29.44
C LYS A 315 -29.93 -28.04 -29.15
N ARG A 316 -28.65 -28.40 -29.29
CA ARG A 316 -28.17 -29.76 -28.98
C ARG A 316 -28.33 -30.11 -27.50
N ALA A 317 -28.20 -29.13 -26.60
CA ALA A 317 -28.35 -29.32 -25.17
C ALA A 317 -29.80 -29.23 -24.67
N GLY A 318 -30.76 -28.84 -25.52
CA GLY A 318 -32.18 -28.72 -25.18
C GLY A 318 -32.59 -27.42 -24.45
N PHE A 319 -31.76 -26.38 -24.50
CA PHE A 319 -31.99 -25.09 -23.83
C PHE A 319 -32.52 -24.06 -24.84
N THR A 320 -33.73 -24.28 -25.36
CA THR A 320 -34.30 -23.49 -26.46
C THR A 320 -35.28 -22.39 -26.04
N GLN A 321 -35.65 -22.34 -24.76
CA GLN A 321 -36.59 -21.37 -24.20
C GLN A 321 -36.18 -21.03 -22.77
N ASN A 322 -36.31 -19.76 -22.39
CA ASN A 322 -36.14 -19.31 -21.00
C ASN A 322 -37.47 -19.35 -20.26
N GLU A 323 -37.47 -19.00 -18.98
CA GLU A 323 -38.66 -19.06 -18.12
C GLU A 323 -39.84 -18.22 -18.62
N PHE A 324 -39.58 -17.06 -19.25
CA PHE A 324 -40.64 -16.21 -19.81
C PHE A 324 -41.28 -16.89 -21.03
N GLU A 325 -40.45 -17.42 -21.93
CA GLU A 325 -40.90 -18.10 -23.14
C GLU A 325 -41.65 -19.40 -22.82
N ALA A 326 -41.13 -20.21 -21.89
CA ALA A 326 -41.76 -21.45 -21.47
C ALA A 326 -43.09 -21.21 -20.73
N GLY A 327 -43.20 -20.10 -19.98
CA GLY A 327 -44.42 -19.67 -19.30
C GLY A 327 -45.41 -18.89 -20.17
N ASN A 328 -45.07 -18.63 -21.44
CA ASN A 328 -45.86 -17.81 -22.37
C ASN A 328 -46.13 -16.38 -21.83
N HIS A 329 -45.14 -15.80 -21.16
CA HIS A 329 -45.15 -14.43 -20.66
C HIS A 329 -44.46 -13.47 -21.65
N LYS A 330 -44.72 -12.16 -21.53
CA LYS A 330 -43.98 -11.14 -22.29
C LYS A 330 -42.51 -11.18 -21.85
N VAL A 331 -41.61 -11.46 -22.78
CA VAL A 331 -40.17 -11.37 -22.54
C VAL A 331 -39.78 -9.89 -22.41
N PRO A 332 -39.18 -9.45 -21.30
CA PRO A 332 -38.80 -8.06 -21.12
C PRO A 332 -37.58 -7.68 -21.97
N THR A 333 -37.45 -6.40 -22.26
CA THR A 333 -36.19 -5.80 -22.68
C THR A 333 -35.21 -5.70 -21.50
N MET A 334 -33.91 -5.52 -21.78
CA MET A 334 -32.90 -5.33 -20.73
C MET A 334 -33.18 -4.11 -19.85
N GLY A 335 -33.65 -3.01 -20.44
CA GLY A 335 -34.05 -1.80 -19.71
C GLY A 335 -35.26 -2.05 -18.81
N GLU A 336 -36.32 -2.71 -19.32
CA GLU A 336 -37.50 -3.07 -18.51
C GLU A 336 -37.12 -3.99 -17.34
N PHE A 337 -36.33 -5.04 -17.60
CA PHE A 337 -35.88 -5.98 -16.58
C PHE A 337 -35.03 -5.28 -15.51
N THR A 338 -34.12 -4.40 -15.94
CA THR A 338 -33.27 -3.60 -15.05
C THR A 338 -34.11 -2.80 -14.07
N THR A 339 -35.01 -1.97 -14.58
CA THR A 339 -35.83 -1.06 -13.75
C THR A 339 -36.68 -1.84 -12.77
N LEU A 340 -37.30 -2.93 -13.21
CA LEU A 340 -38.21 -3.73 -12.38
C LEU A 340 -37.45 -4.48 -11.28
N LYS A 341 -36.33 -5.12 -11.62
CA LYS A 341 -35.52 -5.83 -10.63
C LYS A 341 -34.81 -4.88 -9.66
N GLN A 342 -34.35 -3.70 -10.12
CA GLN A 342 -33.79 -2.68 -9.23
C GLN A 342 -34.83 -2.12 -8.27
N THR A 343 -36.02 -1.79 -8.77
CA THR A 343 -37.15 -1.33 -7.93
C THR A 343 -37.46 -2.35 -6.84
N TRP A 344 -37.41 -3.64 -7.15
CA TRP A 344 -37.57 -4.71 -6.16
C TRP A 344 -36.38 -4.78 -5.19
N GLN A 345 -35.13 -4.83 -5.68
CA GLN A 345 -33.92 -4.95 -4.85
C GLN A 345 -33.68 -3.75 -3.92
N GLN A 346 -34.20 -2.56 -4.28
CA GLN A 346 -33.98 -1.31 -3.54
C GLN A 346 -35.13 -0.93 -2.59
N ARG A 347 -36.15 -1.78 -2.41
CA ARG A 347 -37.26 -1.52 -1.47
C ARG A 347 -36.76 -1.28 -0.05
N LYS A 348 -37.21 -0.18 0.55
CA LYS A 348 -36.77 0.27 1.88
C LYS A 348 -37.42 -0.56 3.00
N GLY A 349 -36.62 -0.90 4.02
CA GLY A 349 -37.13 -1.33 5.34
C GLY A 349 -37.69 -2.75 5.44
N LYS A 350 -37.60 -3.57 4.39
CA LYS A 350 -38.05 -4.98 4.43
C LYS A 350 -36.90 -5.95 4.63
N VAL A 351 -37.20 -7.08 5.28
CA VAL A 351 -36.29 -8.21 5.46
C VAL A 351 -36.52 -9.18 4.32
N TYR A 352 -35.48 -9.44 3.52
CA TYR A 352 -35.55 -10.24 2.28
C TYR A 352 -36.14 -11.65 2.43
N LYS A 353 -36.11 -12.27 3.63
CA LYS A 353 -36.79 -13.55 3.90
C LYS A 353 -38.29 -13.51 3.60
N GLU A 354 -38.90 -12.33 3.61
CA GLU A 354 -40.31 -12.11 3.24
C GLU A 354 -40.53 -12.08 1.72
N GLU A 355 -39.46 -11.99 0.92
CA GLU A 355 -39.50 -11.84 -0.55
C GLU A 355 -38.83 -13.01 -1.31
N ASP A 356 -38.26 -14.01 -0.61
CA ASP A 356 -37.77 -15.27 -1.21
C ASP A 356 -38.92 -15.94 -2.00
N GLY A 357 -38.78 -16.05 -3.32
CA GLY A 357 -39.78 -16.62 -4.22
C GLY A 357 -40.90 -15.65 -4.63
N ALA A 358 -40.80 -14.36 -4.26
CA ALA A 358 -41.74 -13.35 -4.72
C ALA A 358 -41.64 -13.15 -6.24
N GLU A 359 -42.77 -13.08 -6.92
CA GLU A 359 -42.80 -12.78 -8.35
C GLU A 359 -42.36 -11.33 -8.58
N ILE A 360 -41.21 -11.14 -9.22
CA ILE A 360 -40.69 -9.82 -9.60
C ILE A 360 -41.39 -9.39 -10.89
N LEU A 361 -41.54 -10.33 -11.83
CA LEU A 361 -42.21 -10.18 -13.11
C LEU A 361 -43.00 -11.46 -13.42
N PRO A 362 -44.08 -11.38 -14.23
CA PRO A 362 -44.77 -12.56 -14.72
C PRO A 362 -43.78 -13.59 -15.29
N GLY A 363 -43.66 -14.75 -14.63
CA GLY A 363 -42.74 -15.82 -15.03
C GLY A 363 -41.33 -15.77 -14.45
N PHE A 364 -40.99 -14.76 -13.64
CA PHE A 364 -39.68 -14.65 -12.97
C PHE A 364 -39.83 -14.35 -11.48
N GLN A 365 -39.40 -15.32 -10.67
CA GLN A 365 -39.39 -15.22 -9.21
C GLN A 365 -38.03 -14.74 -8.71
N GLY A 366 -38.06 -13.82 -7.75
CA GLY A 366 -36.88 -13.38 -7.02
C GLY A 366 -36.37 -14.51 -6.15
N ASN A 367 -35.27 -15.12 -6.57
CA ASN A 367 -34.61 -16.14 -5.77
C ASN A 367 -33.78 -15.50 -4.67
N GLY A 368 -34.44 -15.32 -3.54
CA GLY A 368 -33.75 -15.32 -2.27
C GLY A 368 -33.63 -16.71 -1.68
N SER A 369 -32.79 -16.84 -0.67
CA SER A 369 -32.19 -18.04 -0.08
C SER A 369 -32.88 -19.42 -0.05
N ASN A 370 -34.16 -19.67 -0.36
CA ASN A 370 -34.74 -21.02 -0.42
C ASN A 370 -35.80 -21.21 -1.53
N GLY A 371 -35.44 -21.90 -2.62
CA GLY A 371 -36.39 -22.16 -3.71
C GLY A 371 -35.90 -23.12 -4.80
N ALA A 372 -35.16 -24.19 -4.45
CA ALA A 372 -35.05 -25.34 -5.35
C ALA A 372 -36.16 -26.32 -4.99
N ALA A 373 -37.03 -26.61 -5.95
CA ALA A 373 -38.17 -27.50 -5.84
C ALA A 373 -37.86 -28.81 -5.08
N ALA A 374 -38.26 -28.88 -3.81
CA ALA A 374 -38.25 -30.10 -3.02
C ALA A 374 -39.65 -30.72 -3.07
N ARG A 375 -39.80 -31.75 -3.92
CA ARG A 375 -40.91 -32.71 -3.78
C ARG A 375 -40.90 -33.24 -2.34
N GLN A 376 -42.06 -33.15 -1.70
CA GLN A 376 -42.34 -33.57 -0.32
C GLN A 376 -41.77 -34.96 0.00
N LEU A 377 -40.97 -35.05 1.06
CA LEU A 377 -40.82 -36.29 1.82
C LEU A 377 -40.98 -36.01 3.33
N VAL A 378 -41.86 -36.82 3.90
CA VAL A 378 -42.43 -36.79 5.24
C VAL A 378 -41.35 -36.90 6.34
N SER A 379 -41.52 -36.09 7.38
CA SER A 379 -40.77 -36.12 8.65
C SER A 379 -40.58 -37.53 9.23
N LYS A 380 -39.33 -37.94 9.49
CA LYS A 380 -38.98 -39.10 10.32
C LYS A 380 -37.97 -38.72 11.42
N ARG A 381 -38.16 -39.37 12.58
CA ARG A 381 -37.42 -39.26 13.86
C ARG A 381 -35.89 -39.20 13.69
N LYS A 382 -35.22 -38.46 14.59
CA LYS A 382 -33.75 -38.25 14.66
C LYS A 382 -32.98 -39.57 14.53
N HIS A 383 -32.22 -39.70 13.45
CA HIS A 383 -31.32 -40.82 13.17
C HIS A 383 -29.89 -40.43 13.58
N THR A 384 -29.26 -41.20 14.48
CA THR A 384 -27.85 -41.02 14.83
C THR A 384 -26.95 -41.63 13.75
N SER A 385 -26.07 -40.83 13.16
CA SER A 385 -25.22 -41.22 12.01
C SER A 385 -24.05 -42.13 12.37
N THR A 386 -23.61 -42.16 13.64
CA THR A 386 -22.46 -42.96 14.09
C THR A 386 -22.77 -43.66 15.42
N ALA A 387 -22.67 -44.99 15.44
CA ALA A 387 -22.79 -45.78 16.67
C ALA A 387 -21.49 -45.75 17.49
N CYS A 388 -21.59 -45.80 18.83
CA CYS A 388 -20.41 -45.95 19.69
C CYS A 388 -19.69 -47.28 19.43
N ASP A 389 -18.42 -47.36 19.81
CA ASP A 389 -17.57 -48.52 19.52
C ASP A 389 -18.13 -49.83 20.08
N ILE A 390 -18.77 -49.77 21.26
CA ILE A 390 -19.40 -50.94 21.90
C ILE A 390 -20.63 -51.39 21.10
N CYS A 391 -21.55 -50.47 20.77
CA CYS A 391 -22.73 -50.79 19.96
C CYS A 391 -22.34 -51.28 18.56
N ARG A 392 -21.27 -50.73 17.98
CA ARG A 392 -20.70 -51.17 16.69
C ARG A 392 -20.17 -52.60 16.78
N ARG A 393 -19.36 -52.93 17.80
CA ARG A 393 -18.84 -54.30 18.01
C ARG A 393 -19.94 -55.32 18.28
N ARG A 394 -20.96 -54.94 19.05
CA ARG A 394 -22.12 -55.79 19.37
C ARG A 394 -23.19 -55.83 18.26
N LYS A 395 -23.02 -55.06 17.18
CA LYS A 395 -23.99 -54.89 16.08
C LYS A 395 -25.40 -54.50 16.58
N THR A 396 -25.49 -53.73 17.65
CA THR A 396 -26.74 -53.23 18.24
C THR A 396 -27.00 -51.77 17.85
N ARG A 397 -28.27 -51.40 17.64
CA ARG A 397 -28.63 -49.99 17.31
C ARG A 397 -28.27 -49.05 18.45
N CYS A 398 -27.47 -48.03 18.16
CA CYS A 398 -27.02 -47.02 19.12
C CYS A 398 -27.97 -45.82 19.13
N GLY A 399 -28.35 -45.33 20.31
CA GLY A 399 -29.15 -44.11 20.46
C GLY A 399 -28.36 -42.83 20.19
N GLY A 400 -27.04 -42.85 20.41
CA GLY A 400 -26.14 -41.71 20.17
C GLY A 400 -26.06 -40.70 21.30
N GLU A 401 -26.75 -40.95 22.42
CA GLU A 401 -26.66 -40.12 23.61
C GLU A 401 -25.25 -40.23 24.24
N ARG A 402 -24.76 -39.12 24.80
CA ARG A 402 -23.49 -39.01 25.52
C ARG A 402 -23.78 -38.51 26.94
N PRO A 403 -23.10 -39.00 28.00
CA PRO A 403 -21.87 -39.82 28.00
C PRO A 403 -22.06 -41.31 27.65
N THR A 404 -23.27 -41.87 27.81
CA THR A 404 -23.58 -43.28 27.50
C THR A 404 -24.88 -43.38 26.69
N CYS A 405 -24.88 -44.13 25.59
CA CYS A 405 -26.08 -44.27 24.77
C CYS A 405 -27.12 -45.20 25.39
N PHE A 406 -28.39 -45.02 25.05
CA PHE A 406 -29.51 -45.78 25.59
C PHE A 406 -29.33 -47.31 25.44
N ALA A 407 -28.76 -47.76 24.32
CA ALA A 407 -28.51 -49.17 24.07
C ALA A 407 -27.38 -49.75 24.95
N CYS A 408 -26.37 -48.96 25.33
CA CYS A 408 -25.35 -49.40 26.27
C CYS A 408 -25.88 -49.45 27.71
N VAL A 409 -26.70 -48.47 28.10
CA VAL A 409 -27.40 -48.45 29.40
C VAL A 409 -28.31 -49.67 29.55
N ARG A 410 -29.15 -49.96 28.55
CA ARG A 410 -30.08 -51.10 28.57
C ARG A 410 -29.39 -52.46 28.67
N ASN A 411 -28.16 -52.56 28.15
CA ASN A 411 -27.39 -53.81 28.14
C ASN A 411 -26.41 -53.91 29.32
N GLY A 412 -26.64 -53.15 30.40
CA GLY A 412 -25.89 -53.25 31.65
C GLY A 412 -24.45 -52.72 31.56
N HIS A 413 -24.14 -51.85 30.60
CA HIS A 413 -22.79 -51.30 30.46
C HIS A 413 -22.68 -49.94 31.16
N SER A 414 -21.86 -49.88 32.21
CA SER A 414 -21.67 -48.70 33.07
C SER A 414 -20.52 -47.78 32.65
N ALA A 415 -19.79 -48.09 31.56
CA ALA A 415 -18.68 -47.29 31.07
C ALA A 415 -19.10 -46.26 30.01
N GLU A 416 -18.34 -45.16 29.91
CA GLU A 416 -18.53 -44.11 28.90
C GLU A 416 -18.40 -44.65 27.48
N CYS A 417 -19.31 -44.23 26.60
CA CYS A 417 -19.29 -44.63 25.20
C CYS A 417 -18.21 -43.87 24.41
N SER A 418 -17.21 -44.59 23.92
CA SER A 418 -16.21 -44.06 22.96
C SER A 418 -16.76 -43.97 21.54
N TYR A 419 -16.44 -42.86 20.84
CA TYR A 419 -16.83 -42.58 19.46
C TYR A 419 -15.60 -42.07 18.67
N GLU A 420 -15.37 -42.63 17.47
CA GLU A 420 -14.31 -42.16 16.55
C GLU A 420 -14.57 -40.76 15.95
N THR A 421 -15.78 -40.23 16.11
CA THR A 421 -16.22 -38.95 15.55
C THR A 421 -16.69 -37.99 16.65
N GLN A 422 -16.51 -36.69 16.44
CA GLN A 422 -17.13 -35.68 17.30
C GLN A 422 -18.68 -35.74 17.20
N PRO A 423 -19.43 -35.19 18.19
CA PRO A 423 -20.90 -35.31 18.26
C PRO A 423 -21.67 -34.87 17.01
N THR A 424 -21.10 -33.98 16.20
CA THR A 424 -21.67 -33.44 14.97
C THR A 424 -20.92 -33.86 13.70
N GLU A 425 -19.86 -34.65 13.84
CA GLU A 425 -18.97 -35.04 12.74
C GLU A 425 -19.38 -36.42 12.19
N THR A 426 -19.62 -36.49 10.89
CA THR A 426 -19.83 -37.75 10.16
C THR A 426 -18.50 -38.48 9.95
N GLN A 427 -18.53 -39.80 9.76
CA GLN A 427 -17.33 -40.59 9.41
C GLN A 427 -16.58 -40.01 8.21
N ARG A 428 -17.30 -39.50 7.19
CA ARG A 428 -16.71 -38.86 6.02
C ARG A 428 -16.01 -37.54 6.36
N GLN A 429 -16.56 -36.74 7.28
CA GLN A 429 -15.92 -35.51 7.77
C GLN A 429 -14.68 -35.81 8.63
N ALA A 430 -14.70 -36.87 9.45
CA ALA A 430 -13.55 -37.31 10.21
C ALA A 430 -12.40 -37.81 9.31
N TRP A 431 -12.75 -38.51 8.22
CA TRP A 431 -11.77 -38.94 7.23
C TRP A 431 -11.26 -37.77 6.40
N LYS A 432 -12.12 -36.82 6.03
CA LYS A 432 -11.72 -35.59 5.34
C LYS A 432 -10.78 -34.74 6.20
N ARG A 433 -11.02 -34.64 7.51
CA ARG A 433 -10.11 -33.94 8.46
C ARG A 433 -8.75 -34.63 8.54
N LYS A 434 -8.72 -35.96 8.66
CA LYS A 434 -7.46 -36.72 8.67
C LYS A 434 -6.71 -36.63 7.34
N TYR A 435 -7.44 -36.73 6.22
CA TYR A 435 -6.88 -36.58 4.88
C TYR A 435 -6.36 -35.17 4.61
N SER A 436 -7.12 -34.13 4.98
CA SER A 436 -6.69 -32.74 4.84
C SER A 436 -5.52 -32.37 5.75
N ALA A 437 -5.39 -33.00 6.93
CA ALA A 437 -4.20 -32.82 7.77
C ALA A 437 -2.95 -33.43 7.11
N VAL A 438 -3.09 -34.65 6.57
CA VAL A 438 -2.00 -35.34 5.86
C VAL A 438 -1.68 -34.67 4.51
N ASP A 439 -2.68 -34.16 3.79
CA ASP A 439 -2.49 -33.44 2.53
C ASP A 439 -1.92 -32.03 2.76
N GLY A 440 -2.30 -31.38 3.87
CA GLY A 440 -1.66 -30.14 4.34
C GLY A 440 -0.17 -30.34 4.63
N GLU A 441 0.18 -31.38 5.40
CA GLU A 441 1.60 -31.73 5.62
C GLU A 441 2.29 -32.09 4.30
N ASN A 442 1.70 -32.94 3.46
CA ASN A 442 2.29 -33.31 2.17
C ASN A 442 2.45 -32.13 1.20
N SER A 443 1.56 -31.14 1.24
CA SER A 443 1.64 -29.95 0.38
C SER A 443 2.88 -29.11 0.71
N VAL A 444 3.18 -28.95 1.99
CA VAL A 444 4.37 -28.24 2.48
C VAL A 444 5.64 -28.99 2.11
N HIS A 445 5.63 -30.32 2.21
CA HIS A 445 6.78 -31.14 1.83
C HIS A 445 7.01 -31.15 0.32
N ARG A 446 5.94 -31.17 -0.50
CA ARG A 446 6.05 -30.98 -1.96
C ARG A 446 6.61 -29.61 -2.29
N ARG A 447 6.10 -28.56 -1.64
CA ARG A 447 6.58 -27.18 -1.81
C ARG A 447 8.05 -27.03 -1.42
N PHE A 448 8.47 -27.67 -0.34
CA PHE A 448 9.87 -27.73 0.05
C PHE A 448 10.75 -28.41 -1.00
N ILE A 449 10.31 -29.54 -1.57
CA ILE A 449 11.01 -30.21 -2.67
C ILE A 449 11.08 -29.31 -3.92
N ASP A 450 10.01 -28.58 -4.23
CA ASP A 450 9.99 -27.65 -5.37
C ASP A 450 10.96 -26.47 -5.14
N ILE A 451 11.07 -25.97 -3.92
CA ILE A 451 12.07 -24.96 -3.52
C ILE A 451 13.48 -25.51 -3.73
N LEU A 452 13.76 -26.74 -3.31
CA LEU A 452 15.08 -27.36 -3.50
C LEU A 452 15.41 -27.61 -4.98
N ARG A 453 14.41 -27.77 -5.85
CA ARG A 453 14.58 -28.00 -7.30
C ARG A 453 14.72 -26.72 -8.12
N SER A 454 14.06 -25.66 -7.70
CA SER A 454 13.96 -24.41 -8.47
C SER A 454 14.97 -23.34 -8.05
N ARG A 455 15.54 -23.45 -6.85
CA ARG A 455 16.45 -22.42 -6.31
C ARG A 455 17.92 -22.63 -6.69
N PRO A 456 18.71 -21.55 -6.74
CA PRO A 456 20.16 -21.62 -6.92
C PRO A 456 20.86 -22.50 -5.87
N GLN A 457 21.95 -23.16 -6.26
CA GLN A 457 22.68 -24.14 -5.43
C GLN A 457 23.10 -23.59 -4.06
N GLN A 458 23.44 -22.30 -3.98
CA GLN A 458 23.87 -21.66 -2.74
C GLN A 458 22.71 -21.57 -1.72
N ASP A 459 21.53 -21.18 -2.17
CA ASP A 459 20.32 -21.08 -1.33
C ASP A 459 19.86 -22.47 -0.86
N VAL A 460 19.97 -23.47 -1.75
CA VAL A 460 19.70 -24.87 -1.42
C VAL A 460 20.64 -25.36 -0.32
N ASN A 461 21.92 -25.01 -0.38
CA ASN A 461 22.88 -25.39 0.66
C ASN A 461 22.54 -24.78 2.03
N ASP A 462 22.11 -23.52 2.06
CA ASP A 462 21.72 -22.84 3.30
C ASP A 462 20.42 -23.40 3.90
N ILE A 463 19.44 -23.72 3.05
CA ILE A 463 18.20 -24.39 3.46
C ILE A 463 18.51 -25.77 4.05
N LEU A 464 19.40 -26.55 3.42
CA LEU A 464 19.81 -27.86 3.91
C LEU A 464 20.61 -27.77 5.22
N ASN A 465 21.46 -26.76 5.39
CA ASN A 465 22.20 -26.53 6.63
C ASN A 465 21.27 -26.22 7.80
N ARG A 466 20.20 -25.44 7.57
CA ARG A 466 19.18 -25.13 8.60
C ARG A 466 18.29 -26.33 8.91
N LEU A 467 17.95 -27.13 7.89
CA LEU A 467 17.26 -28.40 8.10
C LEU A 467 18.09 -29.36 8.97
N ARG A 468 19.41 -29.48 8.70
CA ARG A 468 20.34 -30.25 9.54
C ARG A 468 20.50 -29.67 10.95
N GLY A 469 20.30 -28.36 11.11
CA GLY A 469 20.26 -27.66 12.39
C GLY A 469 18.99 -27.87 13.22
N GLY A 470 18.02 -28.65 12.71
CA GLY A 470 16.80 -29.01 13.44
C GLY A 470 15.60 -28.09 13.19
N THR A 471 15.69 -27.14 12.24
CA THR A 471 14.54 -26.32 11.83
C THR A 471 13.53 -27.16 11.06
N GLY A 472 12.25 -27.09 11.43
CA GLY A 472 11.18 -27.86 10.79
C GLY A 472 10.92 -27.41 9.34
N VAL A 473 10.55 -28.36 8.48
CA VAL A 473 10.29 -28.13 7.03
C VAL A 473 9.28 -26.99 6.80
N HIS A 474 8.25 -26.90 7.64
CA HIS A 474 7.22 -25.86 7.53
C HIS A 474 7.77 -24.45 7.82
N GLU A 475 8.69 -24.32 8.78
CA GLU A 475 9.35 -23.04 9.08
C GLU A 475 10.32 -22.64 7.97
N LEU A 476 10.99 -23.61 7.34
CA LEU A 476 11.90 -23.35 6.21
C LEU A 476 11.14 -22.87 4.98
N VAL A 477 10.03 -23.53 4.61
CA VAL A 477 9.16 -23.08 3.50
C VAL A 477 8.66 -21.67 3.75
N ARG A 478 8.13 -21.40 4.96
CA ARG A 478 7.69 -20.06 5.35
C ARG A 478 8.81 -19.02 5.33
N HIS A 479 10.02 -19.36 5.75
CA HIS A 479 11.16 -18.45 5.75
C HIS A 479 11.61 -18.09 4.33
N VAL A 480 11.56 -19.06 3.41
CA VAL A 480 11.86 -18.84 1.99
C VAL A 480 10.76 -18.00 1.34
N GLU A 481 9.48 -18.30 1.59
CA GLU A 481 8.34 -17.59 0.98
C GLU A 481 8.09 -16.20 1.56
N SER A 482 8.34 -15.98 2.85
CA SER A 482 8.29 -14.63 3.45
C SER A 482 9.51 -13.77 3.09
N GLY A 483 10.60 -14.40 2.65
CA GLY A 483 11.73 -13.71 2.02
C GLY A 483 11.42 -13.25 0.58
N ASP A 484 10.40 -13.81 -0.07
CA ASP A 484 10.01 -13.49 -1.46
C ASP A 484 9.14 -12.22 -1.61
N LEU A 485 8.79 -11.52 -0.53
CA LEU A 485 8.23 -10.15 -0.62
C LEU A 485 9.21 -9.15 -1.30
N LEU A 486 10.44 -9.62 -1.57
CA LEU A 486 11.50 -8.94 -2.30
C LEU A 486 11.44 -9.17 -3.83
N LEU A 487 10.55 -10.03 -4.36
CA LEU A 487 10.33 -10.24 -5.80
C LEU A 487 9.28 -9.31 -6.42
N GLU A 488 8.42 -8.65 -5.62
CA GLU A 488 7.51 -7.60 -6.07
C GLU A 488 8.24 -6.28 -6.46
N LEU A 489 9.57 -6.22 -6.30
CA LEU A 489 10.43 -5.15 -6.82
C LEU A 489 11.17 -5.54 -8.11
N SER A 490 10.77 -6.61 -8.79
CA SER A 490 11.31 -7.05 -10.08
C SER A 490 10.85 -6.19 -11.28
N VAL A 491 10.71 -4.88 -11.09
CA VAL A 491 10.82 -3.95 -12.21
C VAL A 491 12.27 -4.06 -12.69
N THR A 492 12.49 -4.45 -13.94
CA THR A 492 13.81 -4.39 -14.57
C THR A 492 14.42 -3.01 -14.31
N PRO A 493 15.55 -2.91 -13.59
CA PRO A 493 16.15 -1.62 -13.32
C PRO A 493 16.61 -1.00 -14.64
N ASP A 494 16.22 0.25 -14.87
CA ASP A 494 16.92 1.09 -15.82
C ASP A 494 18.34 1.28 -15.26
N VAL A 495 19.30 0.55 -15.83
CA VAL A 495 20.71 0.51 -15.41
C VAL A 495 21.45 1.81 -15.72
N GLN A 496 20.78 2.79 -16.31
CA GLN A 496 21.38 4.08 -16.63
C GLN A 496 21.25 5.07 -15.48
N TRP A 497 22.39 5.30 -14.82
CA TRP A 497 22.67 6.66 -14.35
C TRP A 497 22.56 7.61 -15.56
N ARG A 498 21.57 8.50 -15.57
CA ARG A 498 21.50 9.59 -16.57
C ARG A 498 22.67 10.59 -16.46
N HIS A 499 23.59 10.40 -15.50
CA HIS A 499 24.81 11.19 -15.37
C HIS A 499 26.01 10.31 -15.02
N ASP A 500 27.00 10.31 -15.91
CA ASP A 500 28.33 9.75 -15.69
C ASP A 500 29.02 10.43 -14.48
N PRO A 501 29.51 9.69 -13.47
CA PRO A 501 30.33 10.22 -12.38
C PRO A 501 31.55 11.02 -12.84
N GLY A 502 32.04 10.81 -14.08
CA GLY A 502 33.13 11.55 -14.69
C GLY A 502 32.85 13.04 -14.88
N HIS A 503 31.59 13.45 -15.07
CA HIS A 503 31.21 14.86 -15.23
C HIS A 503 31.05 15.63 -13.90
N LEU A 504 31.06 14.94 -12.76
CA LEU A 504 30.94 15.55 -11.42
C LEU A 504 32.28 16.09 -10.86
N LEU A 505 33.38 15.93 -11.58
CA LEU A 505 34.69 16.49 -11.22
C LEU A 505 34.92 17.90 -11.81
N THR A 506 34.01 18.39 -12.63
CA THR A 506 34.04 19.75 -13.18
C THR A 506 32.98 20.61 -12.52
N ILE A 507 33.40 21.69 -11.86
CA ILE A 507 32.50 22.72 -11.34
C ILE A 507 31.68 23.26 -12.52
N PRO A 508 30.33 23.19 -12.49
CA PRO A 508 29.47 23.78 -13.50
C PRO A 508 29.87 25.22 -13.79
N ASP A 509 29.93 25.64 -15.05
CA ASP A 509 30.35 27.00 -15.41
C ASP A 509 29.47 28.08 -14.76
N LEU A 510 28.22 27.74 -14.42
CA LEU A 510 27.28 28.56 -13.67
C LEU A 510 27.80 28.98 -12.27
N LEU A 511 28.63 28.16 -11.63
CA LEU A 511 29.20 28.44 -10.30
C LEU A 511 30.51 29.24 -10.37
N LYS A 512 31.09 29.44 -11.57
CA LYS A 512 32.35 30.18 -11.78
C LYS A 512 32.12 31.69 -11.94
N THR A 513 31.19 32.26 -11.19
CA THR A 513 30.94 33.71 -11.18
C THR A 513 31.72 34.37 -10.04
N THR A 514 32.18 35.61 -10.22
CA THR A 514 32.92 36.36 -9.18
C THR A 514 32.10 36.64 -7.92
N ASN A 515 30.76 36.52 -8.02
CA ASN A 515 29.85 36.70 -6.90
C ASN A 515 29.71 35.43 -6.06
N ASN A 516 30.13 34.25 -6.55
CA ASN A 516 30.00 33.00 -5.79
C ASN A 516 30.94 33.00 -4.56
N PRO A 517 30.42 32.86 -3.34
CA PRO A 517 31.21 32.78 -2.10
C PRO A 517 32.18 31.59 -2.08
N TYR A 518 31.85 30.47 -2.73
CA TYR A 518 32.72 29.29 -2.81
C TYR A 518 34.03 29.57 -3.54
N VAL A 519 34.00 30.38 -4.59
CA VAL A 519 35.19 30.82 -5.34
C VAL A 519 36.13 31.64 -4.47
N LYS A 520 35.60 32.29 -3.42
CA LYS A 520 36.39 33.06 -2.45
C LYS A 520 37.02 32.17 -1.38
N SER A 521 36.67 30.89 -1.29
CA SER A 521 37.18 29.96 -0.28
C SER A 521 38.68 29.69 -0.43
N LEU A 522 39.35 29.42 0.70
CA LEU A 522 40.76 29.03 0.71
C LEU A 522 40.99 27.69 -0.01
N ILE A 523 40.05 26.73 0.09
CA ILE A 523 40.17 25.45 -0.61
C ILE A 523 40.13 25.63 -2.13
N TYR A 524 39.28 26.53 -2.64
CA TYR A 524 39.18 26.81 -4.07
C TYR A 524 40.47 27.43 -4.59
N HIS A 525 40.99 28.44 -3.90
CA HIS A 525 42.24 29.09 -4.25
C HIS A 525 43.42 28.12 -4.27
N ILE A 526 43.52 27.22 -3.29
CA ILE A 526 44.60 26.22 -3.20
C ILE A 526 44.51 25.19 -4.35
N LYS A 527 43.30 24.77 -4.74
CA LYS A 527 43.10 23.70 -5.73
C LYS A 527 43.05 24.21 -7.18
N PHE A 528 42.52 25.39 -7.43
CA PHE A 528 42.22 25.90 -8.77
C PHE A 528 42.95 27.21 -9.13
N GLY A 529 43.60 27.87 -8.17
CA GLY A 529 44.23 29.17 -8.38
C GLY A 529 43.24 30.35 -8.40
N PRO A 530 43.73 31.60 -8.35
CA PRO A 530 42.86 32.78 -8.31
C PRO A 530 42.22 33.06 -9.68
N LEU A 531 40.92 33.40 -9.69
CA LEU A 531 40.20 33.82 -10.92
C LEU A 531 40.58 35.22 -11.41
N SER A 532 41.25 36.03 -10.59
CA SER A 532 41.69 37.38 -10.93
C SER A 532 43.07 37.67 -10.33
N PRO A 533 43.92 38.50 -10.95
CA PRO A 533 45.26 38.81 -10.44
C PRO A 533 45.16 39.83 -9.29
N THR A 534 44.72 39.39 -8.12
CA THR A 534 44.81 40.16 -6.88
C THR A 534 45.54 39.36 -5.81
N ARG A 535 46.01 40.09 -4.78
CA ARG A 535 46.96 39.70 -3.72
C ARG A 535 46.86 38.22 -3.29
N PRO A 536 48.00 37.51 -3.13
CA PRO A 536 48.00 36.11 -2.71
C PRO A 536 47.21 35.91 -1.42
N PRO A 537 46.42 34.82 -1.32
CA PRO A 537 45.61 34.54 -0.14
C PRO A 537 46.52 34.37 1.10
N PRO A 538 46.08 34.81 2.29
CA PRO A 538 46.79 34.50 3.52
C PRO A 538 46.97 32.97 3.66
N PRO A 539 48.13 32.51 4.15
CA PRO A 539 48.41 31.09 4.30
C PRO A 539 47.40 30.44 5.26
N PRO A 540 47.08 29.15 5.07
CA PRO A 540 46.22 28.42 6.00
C PRO A 540 46.76 28.53 7.42
N PRO A 541 45.89 28.53 8.46
CA PRO A 541 46.31 28.52 9.85
C PRO A 541 47.40 27.48 10.10
N ALA A 542 48.46 27.82 10.85
CA ALA A 542 49.60 26.94 11.07
C ALA A 542 49.13 25.56 11.59
N GLY A 543 49.52 24.48 10.89
CA GLY A 543 49.11 23.10 11.22
C GLY A 543 47.81 22.61 10.56
N SER A 544 47.09 23.46 9.81
CA SER A 544 45.83 23.08 9.12
C SER A 544 46.00 22.66 7.65
N LEU A 545 47.23 22.64 7.12
CA LEU A 545 47.50 22.38 5.70
C LEU A 545 46.92 21.04 5.20
N ALA A 546 46.89 20.02 6.05
CA ALA A 546 46.31 18.72 5.74
C ALA A 546 44.81 18.78 5.40
N LEU A 547 44.05 19.70 6.01
CA LEU A 547 42.60 19.90 5.79
C LEU A 547 42.29 20.37 4.37
N TYR A 548 43.17 21.20 3.79
CA TYR A 548 42.96 21.80 2.48
C TYR A 548 43.56 20.95 1.35
N ASN A 549 44.54 20.11 1.67
CA ASN A 549 45.25 19.31 0.66
C ASN A 549 44.74 17.88 0.52
N THR A 550 44.14 17.31 1.57
CA THR A 550 43.73 15.90 1.61
C THR A 550 42.22 15.76 1.40
N PRO A 551 41.74 14.87 0.52
CA PRO A 551 40.30 14.68 0.31
C PRO A 551 39.57 14.22 1.58
N TYR A 552 38.40 14.80 1.86
CA TYR A 552 37.65 14.56 3.10
C TYR A 552 37.30 13.09 3.34
N HIS A 553 36.96 12.34 2.28
CA HIS A 553 36.60 10.92 2.38
C HIS A 553 37.75 10.01 2.91
N THR A 554 38.99 10.50 2.91
CA THR A 554 40.13 9.78 3.49
C THR A 554 40.23 9.92 5.01
N ALA A 555 39.50 10.86 5.61
CA ALA A 555 39.47 11.06 7.04
C ALA A 555 38.73 9.91 7.75
N GLY A 556 39.28 9.44 8.86
CA GLY A 556 38.61 8.51 9.77
C GLY A 556 37.97 9.25 10.94
N MET A 557 36.81 8.78 11.40
CA MET A 557 36.21 9.27 12.64
C MET A 557 37.02 8.80 13.85
N VAL A 558 37.27 9.68 14.81
CA VAL A 558 37.91 9.37 16.09
C VAL A 558 36.85 9.34 17.18
N SER A 559 36.58 8.17 17.77
CA SER A 559 35.61 8.04 18.86
C SER A 559 35.87 6.80 19.72
N ALA A 560 36.30 7.02 20.97
CA ALA A 560 36.48 5.94 21.93
C ALA A 560 35.18 5.16 22.19
N LEU A 561 34.00 5.80 22.10
CA LEU A 561 32.73 5.10 22.23
C LEU A 561 32.49 4.14 21.07
N LEU A 562 32.77 4.57 19.83
CA LEU A 562 32.61 3.72 18.64
C LEU A 562 33.53 2.51 18.70
N ASP A 563 34.77 2.68 19.15
CA ASP A 563 35.77 1.62 19.28
C ASP A 563 35.30 0.49 20.22
N THR A 564 34.51 0.83 21.24
CA THR A 564 33.96 -0.13 22.22
C THR A 564 32.64 -0.77 21.79
N CYS A 565 32.01 -0.31 20.72
CA CYS A 565 30.73 -0.83 20.26
C CYS A 565 30.87 -2.25 19.68
N GLN A 566 29.82 -3.06 19.91
CA GLN A 566 29.63 -4.38 19.28
C GLN A 566 28.31 -4.39 18.48
N PRO A 567 28.28 -3.75 17.29
CA PRO A 567 27.07 -3.67 16.46
C PRO A 567 26.44 -5.03 16.11
N SER A 568 27.22 -6.10 16.03
CA SER A 568 26.81 -7.49 15.75
C SER A 568 25.78 -8.04 16.74
N LYS A 569 25.69 -7.47 17.95
CA LYS A 569 24.66 -7.78 18.96
C LYS A 569 23.30 -7.16 18.65
N TRP A 570 23.27 -6.16 17.76
CA TRP A 570 22.08 -5.37 17.43
C TRP A 570 21.51 -5.70 16.05
N THR A 571 22.22 -6.52 15.24
CA THR A 571 21.79 -6.95 13.90
C THR A 571 21.98 -8.45 13.68
N ASN A 572 21.12 -9.02 12.84
CA ASN A 572 21.22 -10.39 12.35
C ASN A 572 21.92 -10.51 10.99
N VAL A 573 22.28 -9.39 10.37
CA VAL A 573 22.78 -9.35 8.98
C VAL A 573 24.27 -9.68 8.88
N SER A 574 25.10 -9.12 9.76
CA SER A 574 26.54 -9.36 9.78
C SER A 574 27.04 -9.53 11.21
N LYS A 575 28.10 -10.34 11.38
CA LYS A 575 28.82 -10.53 12.65
C LYS A 575 30.21 -9.88 12.66
N ASP A 576 30.58 -9.22 11.57
CA ASP A 576 31.85 -8.50 11.44
C ASP A 576 31.75 -7.11 12.12
N ASP A 577 32.12 -7.05 13.39
CA ASP A 577 32.07 -5.80 14.16
C ASP A 577 33.07 -4.74 13.66
N GLU A 578 34.14 -5.12 12.96
CA GLU A 578 35.10 -4.17 12.40
C GLU A 578 34.48 -3.42 11.22
N LEU A 579 33.92 -4.18 10.27
CA LEU A 579 33.17 -3.62 9.14
C LEU A 579 31.98 -2.78 9.62
N LEU A 580 31.22 -3.28 10.61
CA LEU A 580 30.04 -2.56 11.11
C LEU A 580 30.43 -1.24 11.80
N ARG A 581 31.56 -1.19 12.52
CA ARG A 581 32.10 0.07 13.09
C ARG A 581 32.57 1.02 11.99
N GLU A 582 33.20 0.51 10.93
CA GLU A 582 33.56 1.32 9.76
C GLU A 582 32.32 1.96 9.14
N ILE A 583 31.26 1.18 8.89
CA ILE A 583 29.99 1.67 8.33
C ILE A 583 29.36 2.75 9.23
N LEU A 584 29.34 2.54 10.54
CA LEU A 584 28.85 3.54 11.50
C LEU A 584 29.70 4.83 11.46
N GLY A 585 31.03 4.71 11.44
CA GLY A 585 31.93 5.86 11.34
C GLY A 585 31.71 6.66 10.04
N ARG A 586 31.46 5.97 8.93
CA ARG A 586 31.13 6.60 7.63
C ARG A 586 29.77 7.27 7.64
N TYR A 587 28.76 6.65 8.25
CA TYR A 587 27.46 7.28 8.47
C TYR A 587 27.60 8.60 9.24
N PHE A 588 28.34 8.59 10.37
CA PHE A 588 28.51 9.78 11.20
C PHE A 588 29.25 10.92 10.49
N THR A 589 30.22 10.60 9.65
CA THR A 589 31.05 11.60 8.96
C THR A 589 30.49 12.07 7.63
N SER A 590 29.49 11.39 7.07
CA SER A 590 28.99 11.66 5.70
C SER A 590 27.50 11.96 5.61
N ILE A 591 26.66 11.33 6.44
CA ILE A 591 25.19 11.47 6.37
C ILE A 591 24.67 12.22 7.60
N TYR A 592 25.08 11.77 8.79
CA TYR A 592 24.62 12.33 10.06
C TYR A 592 24.91 13.82 10.22
N ILE A 593 26.05 14.30 9.70
CA ILE A 593 26.41 15.73 9.75
C ILE A 593 25.32 16.62 9.15
N PHE A 594 24.63 16.16 8.10
CA PHE A 594 23.54 16.90 7.47
C PHE A 594 22.19 16.64 8.14
N LEU A 595 22.02 15.42 8.67
CA LEU A 595 20.72 14.83 9.03
C LEU A 595 20.78 14.13 10.41
N PRO A 596 20.95 14.88 11.50
CA PRO A 596 21.23 14.29 12.79
C PRO A 596 19.96 14.04 13.61
N PHE A 597 19.20 13.00 13.25
CA PHE A 597 17.90 12.71 13.89
C PHE A 597 17.99 12.18 15.33
N PHE A 598 19.18 11.78 15.80
CA PHE A 598 19.40 11.23 17.13
C PHE A 598 20.71 11.74 17.74
N HIS A 599 20.89 11.64 19.05
CA HIS A 599 22.12 12.06 19.72
C HIS A 599 23.19 10.96 19.65
N LYS A 600 24.28 11.22 18.90
CA LYS A 600 25.36 10.27 18.60
C LYS A 600 25.97 9.62 19.85
N ASP A 601 26.36 10.42 20.84
CA ASP A 601 27.10 9.90 21.99
C ASP A 601 26.21 9.05 22.89
N SER A 602 24.94 9.43 23.05
CA SER A 602 23.95 8.62 23.77
C SER A 602 23.69 7.28 23.06
N PHE A 603 23.57 7.32 21.73
CA PHE A 603 23.38 6.13 20.90
C PHE A 603 24.57 5.17 21.00
N LEU A 604 25.80 5.65 20.83
CA LEU A 604 27.01 4.83 20.92
C LEU A 604 27.24 4.30 22.34
N TYR A 605 27.01 5.13 23.36
CA TYR A 605 27.15 4.72 24.76
C TYR A 605 26.18 3.58 25.12
N ASP A 606 24.91 3.70 24.70
CA ASP A 606 23.91 2.66 24.95
C ASP A 606 24.18 1.41 24.10
N MET A 607 24.65 1.56 22.86
CA MET A 607 25.09 0.45 22.00
C MET A 607 26.22 -0.36 22.66
N ALA A 608 27.29 0.31 23.11
CA ALA A 608 28.45 -0.33 23.74
C ALA A 608 28.08 -1.06 25.04
N ARG A 609 27.10 -0.53 25.79
CA ARG A 609 26.64 -1.13 27.05
C ARG A 609 25.46 -2.09 26.91
N GLY A 610 24.94 -2.33 25.70
CA GLY A 610 23.77 -3.17 25.50
C GLY A 610 22.47 -2.61 26.08
N LYS A 611 22.38 -1.28 26.29
CA LYS A 611 21.21 -0.60 26.87
C LYS A 611 20.25 -0.14 25.78
N ARG A 612 18.95 -0.29 26.01
CA ARG A 612 17.91 0.00 25.02
C ARG A 612 17.21 1.36 25.17
N ARG A 613 17.83 2.33 25.86
CA ARG A 613 17.17 3.62 26.14
C ARG A 613 17.23 4.55 24.92
N PHE A 614 18.41 4.64 24.29
CA PHE A 614 18.68 5.47 23.11
C PHE A 614 19.32 4.68 21.97
N CYS A 615 19.29 3.35 22.04
CA CYS A 615 19.76 2.43 21.00
C CYS A 615 18.77 1.28 20.87
N SER A 616 18.42 0.89 19.64
CA SER A 616 17.54 -0.24 19.36
C SER A 616 18.01 -0.96 18.11
N SER A 617 17.70 -2.26 17.97
CA SER A 617 18.04 -3.01 16.75
C SER A 617 17.44 -2.34 15.51
N LEU A 618 16.24 -1.78 15.62
CA LEU A 618 15.61 -1.05 14.52
C LEU A 618 16.48 0.14 14.09
N LEU A 619 16.83 1.03 15.03
CA LEU A 619 17.65 2.21 14.74
C LEU A 619 19.05 1.83 14.22
N VAL A 620 19.66 0.79 14.79
CA VAL A 620 20.98 0.31 14.34
C VAL A 620 20.93 -0.18 12.90
N ASN A 621 19.94 -1.00 12.52
CA ASN A 621 19.82 -1.49 11.14
C ASN A 621 19.49 -0.35 10.17
N SER A 622 18.65 0.62 10.53
CA SER A 622 18.38 1.81 9.70
C SER A 622 19.66 2.61 9.45
N VAL A 623 20.47 2.84 10.49
CA VAL A 623 21.73 3.59 10.39
C VAL A 623 22.77 2.82 9.56
N LEU A 624 22.88 1.50 9.73
CA LEU A 624 23.80 0.67 8.95
C LEU A 624 23.41 0.62 7.47
N ALA A 625 22.11 0.56 7.16
CA ALA A 625 21.60 0.66 5.79
C ALA A 625 22.07 1.97 5.15
N ALA A 626 21.82 3.11 5.81
CA ALA A 626 22.27 4.41 5.32
C ALA A 626 23.80 4.50 5.19
N GLY A 627 24.53 4.01 6.18
CA GLY A 627 26.00 4.04 6.21
C GLY A 627 26.67 3.28 5.06
N CYS A 628 26.05 2.20 4.56
CA CYS A 628 26.62 1.40 3.46
C CYS A 628 26.89 2.24 2.20
N ARG A 629 26.04 3.23 1.89
CA ARG A 629 26.24 4.12 0.72
C ARG A 629 27.47 5.02 0.86
N ALA A 630 27.83 5.37 2.09
CA ALA A 630 28.98 6.22 2.40
C ALA A 630 30.31 5.43 2.50
N CYS A 631 30.28 4.11 2.32
CA CYS A 631 31.46 3.26 2.42
C CYS A 631 32.08 3.01 1.04
N PRO A 632 33.26 3.59 0.73
CA PRO A 632 33.88 3.43 -0.58
C PRO A 632 34.34 1.99 -0.87
N ASN A 633 34.62 1.21 0.17
CA ASN A 633 35.14 -0.16 0.09
C ASN A 633 34.05 -1.22 -0.21
N LEU A 634 32.77 -0.84 -0.22
CA LEU A 634 31.69 -1.77 -0.54
C LEU A 634 31.47 -1.81 -2.07
N PRO A 635 31.52 -3.02 -2.69
CA PRO A 635 31.27 -3.20 -4.11
C PRO A 635 29.82 -2.86 -4.45
N ASP A 636 29.58 -2.36 -5.66
CA ASP A 636 28.25 -2.19 -6.26
C ASP A 636 27.26 -1.39 -5.39
N ARG A 637 27.77 -0.55 -4.48
CA ARG A 637 27.00 0.26 -3.52
C ARG A 637 26.01 1.26 -4.15
N HIS A 638 26.05 1.40 -5.47
CA HIS A 638 25.20 2.28 -6.26
C HIS A 638 24.09 1.52 -6.98
N GLU A 639 24.11 0.18 -6.97
CA GLU A 639 23.08 -0.64 -7.60
C GLU A 639 21.78 -0.59 -6.79
N PHE A 640 20.69 -0.33 -7.51
CA PHE A 640 19.37 -0.19 -6.94
C PHE A 640 18.71 -1.57 -6.77
N CYS A 641 18.06 -1.80 -5.63
CA CYS A 641 17.29 -3.02 -5.35
C CYS A 641 18.04 -4.35 -5.53
N ASN A 642 19.37 -4.37 -5.36
CA ASN A 642 20.13 -5.63 -5.39
C ASN A 642 20.09 -6.33 -4.01
N PRO A 643 19.42 -7.50 -3.88
CA PRO A 643 19.26 -8.18 -2.59
C PRO A 643 20.56 -8.74 -2.01
N SER A 644 21.61 -8.87 -2.83
CA SER A 644 22.92 -9.37 -2.38
C SER A 644 23.71 -8.32 -1.58
N LEU A 645 23.40 -7.02 -1.78
CA LEU A 645 24.09 -5.92 -1.12
C LEU A 645 23.81 -5.87 0.39
N LEU A 646 24.84 -5.53 1.17
CA LEU A 646 24.72 -5.33 2.61
C LEU A 646 23.69 -4.25 2.96
N GLN A 647 23.65 -3.17 2.17
CA GLN A 647 22.68 -2.09 2.33
C GLN A 647 21.25 -2.63 2.33
N TYR A 648 20.91 -3.45 1.33
CA TYR A 648 19.58 -4.01 1.16
C TYR A 648 19.23 -4.92 2.33
N LYS A 649 20.16 -5.78 2.76
CA LYS A 649 19.96 -6.69 3.90
C LYS A 649 19.69 -5.93 5.20
N PHE A 650 20.42 -4.84 5.48
CA PHE A 650 20.14 -4.00 6.65
C PHE A 650 18.79 -3.28 6.53
N LEU A 651 18.44 -2.80 5.34
CA LEU A 651 17.15 -2.14 5.10
C LEU A 651 15.97 -3.12 5.30
N SER A 652 16.09 -4.35 4.79
CA SER A 652 15.10 -5.41 5.00
C SER A 652 14.95 -5.76 6.50
N GLU A 653 16.06 -5.89 7.23
CA GLU A 653 16.02 -6.15 8.67
C GLU A 653 15.40 -4.98 9.46
N ALA A 654 15.71 -3.74 9.08
CA ALA A 654 15.09 -2.55 9.68
C ALA A 654 13.57 -2.53 9.45
N ARG A 655 13.09 -2.83 8.23
CA ARG A 655 11.65 -2.92 7.91
C ARG A 655 10.96 -4.01 8.73
N ARG A 656 11.54 -5.22 8.78
CA ARG A 656 11.03 -6.33 9.58
C ARG A 656 10.91 -5.95 11.07
N LEU A 657 11.89 -5.25 11.61
CA LEU A 657 11.87 -4.78 13.01
C LEU A 657 10.84 -3.67 13.23
N ARG A 658 10.58 -2.82 12.23
CA ARG A 658 9.54 -1.79 12.30
C ARG A 658 8.15 -2.40 12.31
N GLU A 659 7.91 -3.40 11.47
CA GLU A 659 6.64 -4.14 11.44
C GLU A 659 6.35 -4.84 12.77
N LEU A 660 7.36 -5.43 13.40
CA LEU A 660 7.21 -6.08 14.71
C LEU A 660 6.92 -5.11 15.86
N SER A 661 7.22 -3.82 15.68
CA SER A 661 6.99 -2.75 16.67
C SER A 661 5.91 -1.78 16.20
N TYR A 662 5.02 -2.24 15.32
CA TYR A 662 3.94 -1.41 14.78
C TYR A 662 3.00 -0.93 15.91
N GLY A 663 2.74 0.38 15.95
CA GLY A 663 1.93 1.02 16.98
C GLY A 663 2.68 1.40 18.27
N GLU A 664 3.97 1.08 18.41
CA GLU A 664 4.77 1.53 19.55
C GLU A 664 5.44 2.89 19.27
N SER A 665 5.04 3.92 20.01
CA SER A 665 5.69 5.24 19.99
C SER A 665 6.90 5.26 20.91
N THR A 666 8.09 5.01 20.35
CA THR A 666 9.37 5.07 21.08
C THR A 666 10.31 6.09 20.46
N ILE A 667 11.20 6.70 21.27
CA ILE A 667 12.16 7.68 20.77
C ILE A 667 13.09 7.08 19.70
N THR A 668 13.53 5.84 19.88
CA THR A 668 14.36 5.13 18.90
C THR A 668 13.58 4.73 17.65
N GLY A 669 12.26 4.54 17.75
CA GLY A 669 11.38 4.30 16.61
C GLY A 669 11.25 5.53 15.73
N ILE A 670 10.97 6.69 16.34
CA ILE A 670 10.94 8.00 15.64
C ILE A 670 12.28 8.26 14.94
N GLN A 671 13.38 8.07 15.65
CA GLN A 671 14.73 8.26 15.10
C GLN A 671 15.01 7.32 13.91
N ALA A 672 14.55 6.07 13.99
CA ALA A 672 14.71 5.10 12.92
C ALA A 672 13.83 5.41 11.70
N ASP A 673 12.58 5.82 11.92
CA ASP A 673 11.67 6.25 10.85
C ASP A 673 12.24 7.43 10.07
N MET A 674 12.88 8.37 10.75
CA MET A 674 13.53 9.50 10.10
C MET A 674 14.76 9.10 9.28
N VAL A 675 15.56 8.14 9.76
CA VAL A 675 16.67 7.59 8.95
C VAL A 675 16.13 6.81 7.74
N LEU A 676 15.07 6.00 7.92
CA LEU A 676 14.42 5.28 6.82
C LEU A 676 13.76 6.22 5.81
N HIS A 677 13.18 7.32 6.26
CA HIS A 677 12.64 8.37 5.40
C HIS A 677 13.70 8.85 4.38
N LEU A 678 14.94 9.07 4.82
CA LEU A 678 16.04 9.44 3.94
C LEU A 678 16.38 8.32 2.95
N GLU A 679 16.45 7.08 3.44
CA GLU A 679 16.75 5.94 2.59
C GLU A 679 15.74 5.80 1.44
N HIS A 680 14.47 6.03 1.75
CA HIS A 680 13.41 6.02 0.75
C HIS A 680 13.51 7.20 -0.21
N GLY A 681 13.76 8.42 0.27
CA GLY A 681 13.96 9.58 -0.61
C GLY A 681 15.16 9.41 -1.56
N MET A 682 16.29 8.91 -1.06
CA MET A 682 17.47 8.59 -1.88
C MET A 682 17.22 7.51 -2.93
N ASN A 683 16.21 6.67 -2.70
CA ASN A 683 15.77 5.61 -3.60
C ASN A 683 14.64 6.06 -4.56
N GLY A 684 14.30 7.34 -4.59
CA GLY A 684 13.18 7.86 -5.40
C GLY A 684 11.80 7.45 -4.88
N GLN A 685 11.71 6.94 -3.65
CA GLN A 685 10.48 6.53 -2.98
C GLN A 685 9.97 7.64 -2.04
N ASP A 686 9.91 8.87 -2.55
CA ASP A 686 9.63 10.08 -1.75
C ASP A 686 8.29 10.03 -1.01
N LYS A 687 7.26 9.40 -1.59
CA LYS A 687 5.94 9.22 -0.96
C LYS A 687 6.03 8.32 0.29
N LEU A 688 6.72 7.19 0.17
CA LEU A 688 6.92 6.25 1.27
C LEU A 688 7.77 6.90 2.36
N GLY A 689 8.83 7.60 1.96
CA GLY A 689 9.62 8.43 2.86
C GLY A 689 8.73 9.43 3.62
N TRP A 690 7.92 10.22 2.92
CA TRP A 690 7.05 11.22 3.55
C TRP A 690 6.08 10.61 4.56
N SER A 691 5.52 9.43 4.28
CA SER A 691 4.63 8.72 5.22
C SER A 691 5.32 8.41 6.56
N LEU A 692 6.60 8.01 6.53
CA LEU A 692 7.41 7.78 7.72
C LEU A 692 7.66 9.08 8.49
N CYS A 693 7.87 10.20 7.78
CA CYS A 693 8.00 11.52 8.42
C CYS A 693 6.70 11.93 9.13
N VAL A 694 5.54 11.72 8.51
CA VAL A 694 4.23 11.99 9.13
C VAL A 694 4.02 11.13 10.38
N ALA A 695 4.31 9.83 10.29
CA ALA A 695 4.21 8.92 11.43
C ALA A 695 5.19 9.31 12.56
N ALA A 696 6.42 9.69 12.23
CA ALA A 696 7.42 10.15 13.18
C ALA A 696 6.98 11.43 13.91
N VAL A 697 6.36 12.39 13.21
CA VAL A 697 5.78 13.61 13.82
C VAL A 697 4.63 13.24 14.77
N ALA A 698 3.71 12.36 14.35
CA ALA A 698 2.60 11.92 15.20
C ALA A 698 3.09 11.22 16.48
N SER A 699 4.04 10.28 16.36
CA SER A 699 4.65 9.61 17.54
C SER A 699 5.43 10.59 18.42
N ALA A 700 6.09 11.60 17.83
CA ALA A 700 6.78 12.63 18.59
C ALA A 700 5.80 13.52 19.39
N GLN A 701 4.64 13.84 18.82
CA GLN A 701 3.56 14.53 19.51
C GLN A 701 3.00 13.69 20.66
N GLU A 702 2.74 12.39 20.44
CA GLU A 702 2.26 11.48 21.48
C GLU A 702 3.23 11.39 22.68
N LEU A 703 4.53 11.40 22.39
CA LEU A 703 5.57 11.41 23.42
C LEU A 703 5.82 12.79 24.04
N GLY A 704 5.14 13.86 23.60
CA GLY A 704 5.37 15.22 24.10
C GLY A 704 6.80 15.71 23.85
N LEU A 705 7.38 15.41 22.67
CA LEU A 705 8.74 15.84 22.33
C LEU A 705 8.85 17.36 22.10
N PHE A 706 7.72 18.00 21.76
CA PHE A 706 7.64 19.42 21.44
C PHE A 706 7.28 20.30 22.65
N ASP A 707 6.87 19.70 23.76
CA ASP A 707 6.45 20.40 24.98
C ASP A 707 7.61 20.66 25.96
N ASP A 708 7.34 21.42 27.03
CA ASP A 708 8.28 21.60 28.13
C ASP A 708 8.55 20.28 28.87
N TYR A 709 9.81 20.04 29.23
CA TYR A 709 10.20 18.80 29.89
C TYR A 709 10.15 18.92 31.42
N PRO A 710 9.53 17.94 32.13
CA PRO A 710 9.38 17.99 33.58
C PRO A 710 10.74 18.11 34.28
N PRO A 711 10.86 18.86 35.40
CA PRO A 711 12.12 19.12 36.09
C PRO A 711 12.86 17.83 36.54
N THR A 712 12.12 16.75 36.74
CA THR A 712 12.63 15.42 37.13
C THR A 712 13.33 14.65 35.99
N MET A 713 13.24 15.11 34.73
CA MET A 713 13.87 14.44 33.59
C MET A 713 15.40 14.56 33.63
N SER A 714 16.08 13.43 33.40
CA SER A 714 17.55 13.38 33.39
C SER A 714 18.15 14.21 32.25
N ASN A 715 19.36 14.75 32.44
CA ASN A 715 20.05 15.54 31.41
C ASN A 715 20.21 14.78 30.09
N ALA A 716 20.52 13.47 30.15
CA ALA A 716 20.65 12.65 28.95
C ALA A 716 19.32 12.54 28.18
N GLN A 717 18.18 12.39 28.87
CA GLN A 717 16.87 12.38 28.21
C GLN A 717 16.53 13.75 27.62
N ARG A 718 16.84 14.85 28.32
CA ARG A 718 16.61 16.20 27.80
C ARG A 718 17.38 16.43 26.50
N ILE A 719 18.68 16.18 26.49
CA ILE A 719 19.54 16.38 25.30
C ILE A 719 19.03 15.57 24.11
N VAL A 720 18.73 14.28 24.31
CA VAL A 720 18.25 13.41 23.22
C VAL A 720 16.89 13.88 22.70
N ARG A 721 15.95 14.25 23.58
CA ARG A 721 14.62 14.73 23.17
C ARG A 721 14.70 16.07 22.45
N THR A 722 15.45 17.03 22.99
CA THR A 722 15.67 18.35 22.36
C THR A 722 16.29 18.18 20.98
N MET A 723 17.33 17.35 20.84
CA MET A 723 17.96 17.14 19.55
C MET A 723 17.00 16.49 18.54
N THR A 724 16.26 15.46 18.97
CA THR A 724 15.31 14.73 18.11
C THR A 724 14.17 15.65 17.65
N SER A 725 13.60 16.44 18.57
CA SER A 725 12.48 17.35 18.26
C SER A 725 12.91 18.47 17.30
N TRP A 726 14.08 19.07 17.52
CA TRP A 726 14.62 20.10 16.63
C TRP A 726 15.03 19.54 15.26
N ALA A 727 15.64 18.36 15.22
CA ALA A 727 15.99 17.72 13.95
C ALA A 727 14.73 17.38 13.13
N LEU A 728 13.68 16.88 13.79
CA LEU A 728 12.39 16.56 13.17
C LEU A 728 11.68 17.82 12.65
N PHE A 729 11.56 18.87 13.49
CA PHE A 729 10.96 20.15 13.12
C PHE A 729 11.68 20.81 11.93
N ALA A 730 13.02 20.90 12.02
CA ALA A 730 13.82 21.55 10.99
C ALA A 730 13.78 20.79 9.66
N TRP A 731 13.78 19.45 9.71
CA TRP A 731 13.76 18.63 8.50
C TRP A 731 12.40 18.63 7.80
N GLN A 732 11.29 18.47 8.53
CA GLN A 732 9.96 18.51 7.93
C GLN A 732 9.69 19.88 7.29
N GLY A 733 10.14 20.97 7.90
CA GLY A 733 9.95 22.32 7.36
C GLY A 733 10.71 22.55 6.07
N LEU A 734 11.95 22.07 6.00
CA LEU A 734 12.77 22.11 4.77
C LEU A 734 12.11 21.29 3.65
N GLN A 735 11.60 20.09 3.96
CA GLN A 735 10.91 19.26 2.98
C GLN A 735 9.60 19.89 2.50
N SER A 736 8.80 20.44 3.40
CA SER A 736 7.57 21.17 3.06
C SER A 736 7.85 22.40 2.19
N TYR A 737 8.93 23.13 2.45
CA TYR A 737 9.39 24.23 1.58
C TYR A 737 9.71 23.75 0.16
N HIS A 738 10.48 22.66 0.03
CA HIS A 738 10.87 22.14 -1.29
C HIS A 738 9.71 21.50 -2.06
N GLN A 739 8.80 20.83 -1.37
CA GLN A 739 7.66 20.14 -1.97
C GLN A 739 6.42 21.04 -2.13
N GLU A 740 6.50 22.28 -1.67
CA GLU A 740 5.38 23.25 -1.71
C GLU A 740 4.13 22.73 -0.99
N LYS A 741 4.35 22.08 0.16
CA LYS A 741 3.30 21.57 1.03
C LYS A 741 3.23 22.40 2.31
N PRO A 742 2.07 22.44 3.00
CA PRO A 742 2.00 22.96 4.34
C PRO A 742 3.00 22.23 5.27
N PRO A 743 3.65 22.92 6.22
CA PRO A 743 4.48 22.26 7.20
C PRO A 743 3.62 21.41 8.15
N LEU A 744 4.13 20.25 8.54
CA LEU A 744 3.49 19.37 9.54
C LEU A 744 3.53 20.01 10.93
N LEU A 745 4.57 20.80 11.19
CA LEU A 745 4.75 21.55 12.43
C LEU A 745 4.95 23.02 12.08
N THR A 746 4.00 23.86 12.48
CA THR A 746 4.06 25.31 12.22
C THR A 746 4.92 26.05 13.24
N SER A 747 5.01 25.54 14.47
CA SER A 747 5.75 26.14 15.58
C SER A 747 6.98 25.31 15.97
N PRO A 748 8.10 25.94 16.36
CA PRO A 748 9.28 25.24 16.86
C PRO A 748 9.02 24.55 18.21
N PRO A 749 9.87 23.58 18.63
CA PRO A 749 9.79 22.98 19.96
C PRO A 749 9.90 24.04 21.08
N SER A 750 9.13 23.86 22.16
CA SER A 750 9.11 24.79 23.31
C SER A 750 10.46 24.90 24.02
N VAL A 751 11.20 23.79 24.10
CA VAL A 751 12.56 23.78 24.67
C VAL A 751 13.55 24.39 23.67
N PRO A 752 14.20 25.51 23.98
CA PRO A 752 15.09 26.20 23.04
C PRO A 752 16.37 25.40 22.76
N LEU A 753 16.99 25.65 21.61
CA LEU A 753 18.34 25.16 21.31
C LEU A 753 19.36 25.76 22.29
N SER A 754 20.24 24.90 22.82
CA SER A 754 21.37 25.35 23.62
C SER A 754 22.36 26.13 22.76
N THR A 755 22.95 27.18 23.33
CA THR A 755 24.02 27.98 22.71
C THR A 755 25.42 27.54 23.14
N ALA A 756 25.53 26.51 23.99
CA ALA A 756 26.84 25.97 24.38
C ALA A 756 27.44 25.14 23.24
N ASP A 757 28.72 25.37 22.93
CA ASP A 757 29.42 24.81 21.75
C ASP A 757 29.41 23.27 21.67
N GLU A 758 29.24 22.56 22.78
CA GLU A 758 29.26 21.09 22.83
C GLU A 758 27.92 20.45 23.24
N ALA A 759 26.82 21.22 23.24
CA ALA A 759 25.54 20.77 23.79
C ALA A 759 24.97 19.49 23.14
N PHE A 760 25.37 19.18 21.90
CA PHE A 760 24.89 18.03 21.12
C PHE A 760 26.00 17.04 20.73
N GLY A 761 27.18 17.17 21.36
CA GLY A 761 28.38 16.38 21.07
C GLY A 761 29.15 16.85 19.83
N GLU A 762 30.42 16.47 19.73
CA GLU A 762 31.30 16.81 18.61
C GLU A 762 31.65 15.56 17.79
N ILE A 763 31.96 15.76 16.50
CA ILE A 763 32.53 14.74 15.61
C ILE A 763 33.98 15.12 15.34
N TRP A 764 34.87 14.24 15.77
CA TRP A 764 36.30 14.37 15.57
C TRP A 764 36.73 13.49 14.40
N ILE A 765 37.51 14.06 13.49
CA ILE A 765 38.11 13.32 12.38
C ILE A 765 39.63 13.40 12.46
N LYS A 766 40.32 12.42 11.87
CA LYS A 766 41.78 12.43 11.73
C LYS A 766 42.18 11.99 10.34
N TYR A 767 43.05 12.77 9.71
CA TYR A 767 43.73 12.39 8.47
C TYR A 767 45.01 11.63 8.81
N ALA A 768 45.44 10.72 7.93
CA ALA A 768 46.71 10.02 8.13
C ALA A 768 47.91 11.00 8.24
N ALA A 769 47.84 12.13 7.54
CA ALA A 769 48.86 13.17 7.55
C ALA A 769 48.72 14.20 8.70
N SER A 770 47.67 14.13 9.53
CA SER A 770 47.46 15.09 10.63
C SER A 770 48.00 14.57 11.97
N TYR A 771 48.67 15.46 12.72
CA TYR A 771 49.22 15.13 14.04
C TYR A 771 48.13 14.94 15.11
N SER A 772 47.07 15.75 15.06
CA SER A 772 45.96 15.71 16.01
C SER A 772 44.61 15.47 15.31
N PRO A 773 43.60 14.96 16.04
CA PRO A 773 42.20 15.01 15.61
C PRO A 773 41.72 16.45 15.43
N ILE A 774 40.76 16.63 14.53
CA ILE A 774 40.22 17.93 14.12
C ILE A 774 38.70 17.88 14.30
N PRO A 775 38.08 18.90 14.94
CA PRO A 775 36.64 18.95 15.09
C PRO A 775 35.98 19.39 13.78
N VAL A 776 34.81 18.84 13.47
CA VAL A 776 34.00 19.30 12.32
C VAL A 776 33.00 20.40 12.69
N HIS A 777 33.02 20.86 13.95
CA HIS A 777 32.10 21.87 14.49
C HIS A 777 30.62 21.47 14.36
N PHE A 778 30.32 20.19 14.62
CA PHE A 778 28.99 19.62 14.37
C PHE A 778 27.90 20.29 15.22
N SER A 779 28.08 20.38 16.53
CA SER A 779 27.07 20.90 17.47
C SER A 779 26.67 22.34 17.13
N SER A 780 27.65 23.22 16.92
CA SER A 780 27.40 24.61 16.55
C SER A 780 26.79 24.73 15.15
N THR A 781 27.19 23.89 14.18
CA THR A 781 26.60 23.89 12.83
C THR A 781 25.15 23.38 12.82
N PHE A 782 24.81 22.38 13.66
CA PHE A 782 23.43 21.91 13.85
C PHE A 782 22.52 23.06 14.33
N VAL A 783 22.97 23.86 15.30
CA VAL A 783 22.21 25.01 15.80
C VAL A 783 22.00 26.07 14.71
N VAL A 784 23.04 26.35 13.91
CA VAL A 784 22.96 27.30 12.79
C VAL A 784 21.94 26.83 11.73
N LEU A 785 21.99 25.55 11.34
CA LEU A 785 21.07 24.98 10.35
C LEU A 785 19.63 24.90 10.86
N ALA A 786 19.44 24.58 12.14
CA ALA A 786 18.12 24.56 12.75
C ALA A 786 17.48 25.95 12.72
N LYS A 787 18.22 27.01 13.07
CA LYS A 787 17.74 28.41 12.99
C LYS A 787 17.35 28.81 11.57
N PHE A 788 18.18 28.47 10.57
CA PHE A 788 17.86 28.72 9.16
C PHE A 788 16.56 28.03 8.75
N ARG A 789 16.43 26.74 9.08
CA ARG A 789 15.26 25.93 8.71
C ARG A 789 13.98 26.38 9.44
N THR A 790 14.10 26.99 10.63
CA THR A 790 12.98 27.68 11.29
C THR A 790 12.46 28.84 10.44
N ILE A 791 13.35 29.69 9.93
CA ILE A 791 12.96 30.81 9.06
C ILE A 791 12.26 30.27 7.79
N LEU A 792 12.78 29.20 7.18
CA LEU A 792 12.13 28.56 6.02
C LEU A 792 10.75 27.98 6.36
N ASN A 793 10.61 27.32 7.50
CA ASN A 793 9.33 26.76 7.93
C ASN A 793 8.25 27.84 8.10
N GLU A 794 8.61 28.98 8.71
CA GLU A 794 7.71 30.13 8.86
C GLU A 794 7.33 30.75 7.49
N ILE A 795 8.29 30.84 6.56
CA ILE A 795 8.02 31.27 5.18
C ILE A 795 7.03 30.31 4.50
N THR A 796 7.24 28.99 4.64
CA THR A 796 6.35 27.98 4.07
C THR A 796 4.94 28.06 4.67
N ASP A 797 4.83 28.23 5.99
CA ASP A 797 3.54 28.42 6.66
C ASP A 797 2.80 29.66 6.15
N LEU A 798 3.51 30.79 6.02
CA LEU A 798 2.94 32.02 5.44
C LEU A 798 2.48 31.81 4.00
N LEU A 799 3.27 31.15 3.17
CA LEU A 799 2.97 30.88 1.77
C LEU A 799 1.73 29.98 1.59
N ASN A 800 1.52 29.03 2.52
CA ASN A 800 0.38 28.12 2.50
C ASN A 800 -0.84 28.64 3.29
N SER A 801 -0.77 29.86 3.82
CA SER A 801 -1.90 30.48 4.53
C SER A 801 -3.04 30.83 3.58
N PRO A 802 -4.31 30.63 3.97
CA PRO A 802 -5.48 30.99 3.17
C PRO A 802 -5.50 32.48 2.77
N ALA A 803 -5.01 33.37 3.63
CA ALA A 803 -4.96 34.81 3.38
C ALA A 803 -3.98 35.16 2.24
N THR A 804 -2.81 34.52 2.23
CA THR A 804 -1.77 34.72 1.21
C THR A 804 -2.19 34.16 -0.15
N SER A 805 -2.97 33.06 -0.16
CA SER A 805 -3.46 32.42 -1.38
C SER A 805 -4.44 33.30 -2.18
N GLN A 806 -5.08 34.28 -1.55
CA GLN A 806 -6.07 35.16 -2.17
C GLN A 806 -5.53 36.55 -2.57
N GLN A 807 -4.53 37.08 -1.85
CA GLN A 807 -4.05 38.47 -2.02
C GLN A 807 -2.56 38.57 -2.34
N GLY A 808 -1.83 37.46 -2.29
CA GLY A 808 -0.37 37.44 -2.40
C GLY A 808 0.35 37.89 -1.13
N ILE A 809 1.69 37.81 -1.15
CA ILE A 809 2.52 38.24 -0.01
C ILE A 809 2.70 39.75 -0.07
N ASP A 810 2.41 40.41 1.05
CA ASP A 810 2.78 41.79 1.32
C ASP A 810 4.30 41.98 1.27
N ILE A 811 4.77 42.94 0.47
CA ILE A 811 6.20 43.22 0.27
C ILE A 811 6.91 43.54 1.58
N ASP A 812 6.23 44.18 2.54
CA ASP A 812 6.80 44.49 3.84
C ASP A 812 7.07 43.22 4.64
N LYS A 813 6.19 42.21 4.55
CA LYS A 813 6.40 40.89 5.15
C LYS A 813 7.54 40.13 4.47
N ALA A 814 7.63 40.19 3.14
CA ALA A 814 8.74 39.58 2.41
C ALA A 814 10.09 40.19 2.81
N LEU A 815 10.16 41.51 2.98
CA LEU A 815 11.36 42.23 3.42
C LEU A 815 11.79 41.85 4.85
N ILE A 816 10.84 41.56 5.76
CA ILE A 816 11.15 41.06 7.11
C ILE A 816 11.90 39.72 7.04
N PHE A 817 11.42 38.77 6.24
CA PHE A 817 12.09 37.48 6.09
C PHE A 817 13.44 37.60 5.39
N TYR A 818 13.54 38.46 4.37
CA TYR A 818 14.82 38.75 3.73
C TYR A 818 15.86 39.28 4.71
N ARG A 819 15.51 40.28 5.54
CA ARG A 819 16.41 40.80 6.58
C ARG A 819 16.81 39.73 7.59
N ARG A 820 15.87 38.88 8.03
CA ARG A 820 16.18 37.77 8.96
C ARG A 820 17.14 36.75 8.37
N LEU A 821 17.02 36.44 7.08
CA LEU A 821 17.96 35.57 6.38
C LEU A 821 19.33 36.24 6.23
N GLN A 822 19.39 37.55 5.96
CA GLN A 822 20.63 38.31 5.95
C GLN A 822 21.29 38.36 7.33
N ASP A 823 20.53 38.63 8.40
CA ASP A 823 21.04 38.67 9.77
C ASP A 823 21.57 37.31 10.21
N TRP A 824 20.85 36.23 9.87
CA TRP A 824 21.32 34.86 10.09
C TRP A 824 22.67 34.62 9.39
N TYR A 825 22.80 35.05 8.13
CA TYR A 825 24.00 34.85 7.34
C TYR A 825 25.21 35.66 7.87
N HIS A 826 25.02 36.95 8.16
CA HIS A 826 26.09 37.79 8.71
C HIS A 826 26.46 37.40 10.15
N GLY A 827 25.55 36.71 10.86
CA GLY A 827 25.78 36.16 12.19
C GLY A 827 26.47 34.79 12.22
N LEU A 828 26.91 34.26 11.07
CA LEU A 828 27.60 32.97 11.01
C LEU A 828 28.96 33.02 11.76
N PRO A 829 29.31 31.96 12.51
CA PRO A 829 30.64 31.82 13.09
C PRO A 829 31.76 31.87 12.04
N SER A 830 32.94 32.34 12.44
CA SER A 830 34.08 32.55 11.53
C SER A 830 34.57 31.29 10.79
N TYR A 831 34.34 30.09 11.35
CA TYR A 831 34.68 28.81 10.69
C TYR A 831 33.67 28.39 9.61
N LEU A 832 32.48 29.00 9.58
CA LEU A 832 31.47 28.89 8.51
C LEU A 832 31.55 30.05 7.51
N ASP A 833 32.46 31.00 7.72
CA ASP A 833 32.75 32.05 6.75
C ASP A 833 33.14 31.43 5.39
N PRO A 834 32.63 31.94 4.26
CA PRO A 834 32.93 31.41 2.93
C PRO A 834 34.43 31.25 2.63
N TYR A 835 35.29 32.05 3.25
CA TYR A 835 36.73 31.94 3.11
C TYR A 835 37.30 30.68 3.80
N ASN A 836 36.72 30.28 4.94
CA ASN A 836 37.26 29.26 5.85
C ASN A 836 36.60 27.87 5.70
N VAL A 837 35.60 27.71 4.84
CA VAL A 837 34.89 26.43 4.67
C VAL A 837 35.81 25.30 4.17
N VAL A 838 35.69 24.12 4.79
CA VAL A 838 36.56 22.95 4.52
C VAL A 838 35.84 21.61 4.56
N PHE A 839 34.69 21.51 5.24
CA PHE A 839 33.95 20.26 5.37
C PHE A 839 32.70 20.24 4.49
N PRO A 840 32.21 19.07 4.05
CA PRO A 840 31.01 18.97 3.21
C PRO A 840 29.79 19.72 3.76
N ILE A 841 29.60 19.71 5.09
CA ILE A 841 28.52 20.45 5.76
C ILE A 841 28.66 21.96 5.64
N HIS A 842 29.89 22.49 5.61
CA HIS A 842 30.14 23.92 5.43
C HIS A 842 29.76 24.37 4.02
N PHE A 843 30.08 23.57 3.00
CA PHE A 843 29.75 23.88 1.60
C PHE A 843 28.25 23.79 1.31
N ASN A 844 27.55 22.81 1.89
CA ASN A 844 26.09 22.75 1.79
C ASN A 844 25.45 24.03 2.33
N LEU A 845 25.96 24.56 3.45
CA LEU A 845 25.50 25.83 4.02
C LEU A 845 25.71 27.02 3.07
N GLN A 846 26.84 27.04 2.34
CA GLN A 846 27.12 28.06 1.33
C GLN A 846 26.23 27.94 0.08
N SER A 847 25.86 26.72 -0.34
CA SER A 847 24.89 26.56 -1.44
C SER A 847 23.48 27.08 -1.09
N LEU A 848 23.12 27.10 0.19
CA LEU A 848 21.87 27.70 0.67
C LEU A 848 21.89 29.24 0.61
N GLN A 849 23.06 29.87 0.42
CA GLN A 849 23.20 31.32 0.22
C GLN A 849 22.78 31.75 -1.19
N GLU A 850 22.95 30.93 -2.23
CA GLU A 850 22.49 31.28 -3.59
C GLU A 850 20.97 31.44 -3.65
N ILE A 851 20.24 30.74 -2.76
CA ILE A 851 18.79 30.92 -2.54
C ILE A 851 18.46 32.28 -1.90
N ASN A 852 19.42 32.86 -1.16
CA ASN A 852 19.28 34.13 -0.44
C ASN A 852 19.70 35.36 -1.28
N GLU A 853 20.73 35.22 -2.12
CA GLU A 853 21.28 36.32 -2.94
C GLU A 853 20.63 36.48 -4.32
N SER A 854 19.95 35.44 -4.82
CA SER A 854 19.16 35.61 -6.03
C SER A 854 17.89 36.38 -5.69
N ASP A 855 17.60 37.44 -6.45
CA ASP A 855 16.31 38.15 -6.50
C ASP A 855 15.08 37.22 -6.61
N ALA A 856 15.31 35.92 -6.82
CA ALA A 856 14.36 34.82 -6.91
C ALA A 856 13.53 34.57 -5.64
N LEU A 857 13.98 34.82 -4.40
CA LEU A 857 13.13 34.56 -3.22
C LEU A 857 12.06 35.65 -3.06
N ILE A 858 12.46 36.91 -3.21
CA ILE A 858 11.55 38.07 -3.24
C ILE A 858 10.70 38.01 -4.51
N SER A 859 11.28 37.73 -5.68
CA SER A 859 10.52 37.54 -6.93
C SER A 859 9.60 36.33 -6.88
N ALA A 860 9.96 35.23 -6.22
CA ALA A 860 9.06 34.08 -6.05
C ALA A 860 7.92 34.40 -5.08
N CYS A 861 8.17 35.11 -3.97
CA CYS A 861 7.12 35.57 -3.07
C CYS A 861 6.16 36.56 -3.76
N ILE A 862 6.68 37.46 -4.60
CA ILE A 862 5.89 38.45 -5.36
C ILE A 862 5.15 37.80 -6.54
N LEU A 863 5.81 36.95 -7.35
CA LEU A 863 5.21 36.27 -8.51
C LEU A 863 4.21 35.17 -8.11
N ARG A 864 4.46 34.43 -7.02
CA ARG A 864 3.52 33.42 -6.48
C ARG A 864 2.26 34.07 -5.92
N GLY A 865 2.38 35.24 -5.30
CA GLY A 865 1.22 36.01 -4.84
C GLY A 865 0.33 36.56 -5.96
N GLN A 866 0.86 36.63 -7.20
CA GLN A 866 0.13 37.08 -8.39
C GLN A 866 -0.26 35.93 -9.34
N GLY A 867 -0.10 34.67 -8.93
CA GLY A 867 -0.47 33.50 -9.76
C GLY A 867 0.41 33.28 -11.00
N ARG A 868 1.61 33.88 -11.09
CA ARG A 868 2.55 33.65 -12.20
C ARG A 868 3.68 32.72 -11.73
N MET A 869 3.75 31.53 -12.32
CA MET A 869 4.87 30.59 -12.11
C MET A 869 6.13 31.10 -12.83
N ALA A 870 7.19 31.39 -12.09
CA ALA A 870 8.54 31.36 -12.66
C ALA A 870 8.98 29.89 -12.77
N SER A 871 9.52 29.50 -13.93
CA SER A 871 10.06 28.15 -14.17
C SER A 871 11.21 27.85 -13.21
N LYS A 872 10.94 27.03 -12.19
CA LYS A 872 11.93 26.49 -11.26
C LYS A 872 12.54 25.22 -11.86
N ASP A 873 13.42 25.35 -12.84
CA ASP A 873 14.03 24.15 -13.46
C ASP A 873 15.35 23.69 -12.82
N GLU A 874 15.98 24.42 -11.88
CA GLU A 874 17.33 24.01 -11.44
C GLU A 874 17.66 24.06 -9.93
N SER A 875 16.90 24.71 -9.04
CA SER A 875 17.37 24.97 -7.66
C SER A 875 17.03 23.91 -6.61
N GLY A 876 15.87 23.24 -6.70
CA GLY A 876 15.44 22.24 -5.69
C GLY A 876 16.18 20.90 -5.79
N PHE A 877 16.53 20.49 -7.01
CA PHE A 877 17.27 19.26 -7.29
C PHE A 877 18.78 19.38 -7.02
N PHE A 878 19.28 20.62 -6.89
CA PHE A 878 20.70 20.89 -6.69
C PHE A 878 21.16 20.53 -5.27
N ILE A 879 20.39 20.79 -4.21
CA ILE A 879 20.86 20.61 -2.81
C ILE A 879 21.07 19.12 -2.45
N TYR A 880 20.21 18.23 -2.92
CA TYR A 880 20.34 16.79 -2.64
C TYR A 880 21.47 16.13 -3.44
N LYS A 881 21.63 16.50 -4.72
CA LYS A 881 22.70 15.98 -5.60
C LYS A 881 24.06 16.63 -5.35
N SER A 882 24.10 17.91 -4.99
CA SER A 882 25.34 18.65 -4.65
C SER A 882 25.94 18.19 -3.33
N SER A 883 25.12 17.83 -2.33
CA SER A 883 25.63 17.29 -1.05
C SER A 883 26.45 16.00 -1.23
N PHE A 884 26.05 15.15 -2.19
CA PHE A 884 26.80 13.94 -2.58
C PHE A 884 27.98 14.23 -3.52
N ALA A 885 27.87 15.27 -4.37
CA ALA A 885 28.94 15.71 -5.26
C ALA A 885 30.11 16.38 -4.51
N ILE A 886 29.80 17.20 -3.50
CA ILE A 886 30.78 17.96 -2.73
C ILE A 886 31.59 17.04 -1.80
N GLY A 887 31.04 15.90 -1.37
CA GLY A 887 31.81 14.89 -0.63
C GLY A 887 32.94 14.22 -1.43
N LYS A 888 33.00 14.42 -2.76
CA LYS A 888 34.11 13.97 -3.62
C LYS A 888 35.23 15.01 -3.76
N LEU A 889 34.98 16.28 -3.45
CA LEU A 889 36.01 17.34 -3.31
C LEU A 889 36.70 17.21 -1.95
#